data_AF-A0A9P9AEL6-F1
#
_entry.id   AF-A0A9P9AEL6-F1
#
_cell.length_a   1.000
_cell.length_b   1.000
_cell.length_c   1.000
_cell.angle_alpha   90.00
_cell.angle_beta   90.00
_cell.angle_gamma   90.00
#
_symmetry.space_group_name_H-M   'P 1'
#
loop_
_entity.id
_entity.type
_entity.pdbx_description
1 polymer ?
#
loop_
_entity_poly.entity_id
_entity_poly.type
_entity_poly.pdbx_seq_one_letter_code
_entity_poly.pdbx_strand_id
1 'polypeptide(L)'
;MAFVLAGHMALLLSFLILPGAILAQAPTYELETANFMTTPISNIHGFIPMSWGCNSPAPATQTLLQFHANWHCTYPDGHPEFGRRFFGFHKQFDLGYRFYLADLGFPFPAPFYPGPGVPVPPGHVSRPQNWPCNSCTSLPASFQGNALGGYPTVQALGNAVVGWHNSIHGALTGNFNCGSQTTAARGDIGCVGTSPRDPIFFRYHTIFNEIQDAWHSLQDANVALVMDRSGSMSSTIPNLGITRLQAAKDAAQMFADMIDVTEGHRLGLVTFSNAATTNLGLTNAASFSSALASAMSSVTASGTTSIGAGLNAGQTLVMGGPQPRKGIVLLTDGRENVAPMIANVNLGDTNLCAIGFASPSNLDGAKLRNLAERQGGIWTSTQDSVELKKVFVQCFSNMFDAVQAIDPIDMLPYSSPVSPPTIHGAMGDDAVIFVLGWADPNAKLRLAVTTPSGGVLNLVGPGVQSRVGRTWHVVRVKLPYHGERDGDWAARAVLQPARGFVNGFSSLALADQTAGAGLVRSQIASLCAGGGCGNVLYYQDVTNATSQIHGGGTSMYHDAVLTESSRGNLGNATVAKSAEDFASLLSRGGWDLVVYNAPGPGGSQPYDQALSSLLCEGRVQYIVSDGRPTSSADAILRCAGVTRGAFITAGDGTSLTPGSSQFFPGQLGLQNSLIRDARSYALTGGSAQASYSGGVRGSASVAVGGGTGTGGVNYFISVLAKSAVRLKPETYTANTYVGEELHPSFYIPAPHWPDCGFSQVSANVTITRPLSSLAAVQGDPKDEDAPGAKIETETRTFALRDDGSGGDRAAGDHHFEASLAGLTRFDGEYKLHARVRLCNQRACGRLDCIVREAEHVLDVLPRASREKTKVRVRALDREKRTDDDMARAKVLITPRDEEGVSLGYGYMEQLVVRGICGTVVESFEEHENEAGVYSALVSYPAEGGSGESKHSSCERAGVVVHMFGRPRDAMVVDL
;
A
#
# COMPACT_ATOMS: atom_id res chain seq x y z
N MET A 1 -53.16 16.47 31.06
CA MET A 1 -54.48 16.99 30.61
C MET A 1 -54.51 16.80 29.10
N ALA A 2 -55.06 15.70 28.59
CA ALA A 2 -56.48 15.46 28.30
C ALA A 2 -56.96 16.31 27.09
N PHE A 3 -56.96 15.78 25.84
CA PHE A 3 -57.93 14.88 25.17
C PHE A 3 -59.16 15.57 24.53
N VAL A 4 -59.11 15.70 23.19
CA VAL A 4 -60.08 15.21 22.17
C VAL A 4 -61.48 15.87 21.94
N LEU A 5 -61.80 15.99 20.63
CA LEU A 5 -63.07 16.02 19.86
C LEU A 5 -63.14 17.26 18.92
N ALA A 6 -63.01 17.19 17.58
CA ALA A 6 -63.61 16.37 16.50
C ALA A 6 -64.92 16.94 15.91
N GLY A 7 -64.95 17.14 14.58
CA GLY A 7 -66.09 17.61 13.79
C GLY A 7 -65.73 17.74 12.29
N HIS A 8 -66.63 17.33 11.39
CA HIS A 8 -66.34 17.05 9.97
C HIS A 8 -66.86 18.11 8.96
N MET A 9 -66.34 18.01 7.72
CA MET A 9 -67.02 18.18 6.42
C MET A 9 -67.09 19.54 5.67
N ALA A 10 -66.33 19.56 4.56
CA ALA A 10 -66.82 19.66 3.16
C ALA A 10 -66.81 21.02 2.39
N LEU A 11 -66.70 20.86 1.05
CA LEU A 11 -66.56 21.86 -0.02
C LEU A 11 -65.22 22.64 0.00
N LEU A 12 -64.57 22.97 -1.13
CA LEU A 12 -64.90 22.83 -2.55
C LEU A 12 -63.59 22.89 -3.38
N LEU A 13 -63.29 21.93 -4.25
CA LEU A 13 -62.34 22.16 -5.37
C LEU A 13 -62.47 21.08 -6.45
N SER A 14 -63.11 21.46 -7.55
CA SER A 14 -63.18 20.71 -8.80
C SER A 14 -61.95 20.99 -9.66
N PHE A 15 -61.29 19.94 -10.14
CA PHE A 15 -60.26 20.03 -11.19
C PHE A 15 -60.49 19.00 -12.29
N LEU A 16 -60.02 19.33 -13.49
CA LEU A 16 -60.37 18.65 -14.73
C LEU A 16 -59.80 17.23 -14.85
N ILE A 17 -60.56 16.38 -15.54
CA ILE A 17 -60.11 15.08 -16.03
C ILE A 17 -59.24 15.29 -17.28
N LEU A 18 -58.00 14.78 -17.23
CA LEU A 18 -57.19 14.43 -18.40
C LEU A 18 -56.77 12.95 -18.22
N PRO A 19 -56.77 12.12 -19.29
CA PRO A 19 -56.52 10.70 -19.17
C PRO A 19 -55.06 10.40 -18.82
N GLY A 20 -54.85 9.34 -18.04
CA GLY A 20 -53.59 9.09 -17.34
C GLY A 20 -52.39 8.88 -18.25
N ALA A 21 -51.38 9.74 -18.08
CA ALA A 21 -50.00 9.29 -18.25
C ALA A 21 -49.68 8.31 -17.12
N ILE A 22 -49.45 7.04 -17.47
CA ILE A 22 -48.81 6.10 -16.55
C ILE A 22 -47.37 6.59 -16.41
N LEU A 23 -47.12 7.37 -15.34
CA LEU A 23 -45.77 7.53 -14.83
C LEU A 23 -45.31 6.14 -14.42
N ALA A 24 -44.44 5.53 -15.24
CA ALA A 24 -43.70 4.35 -14.85
C ALA A 24 -42.95 4.71 -13.57
N GLN A 25 -43.42 4.18 -12.42
CA GLN A 25 -42.70 4.31 -11.17
C GLN A 25 -41.31 3.73 -11.41
N ALA A 26 -40.28 4.52 -11.13
CA ALA A 26 -38.91 4.01 -11.13
C ALA A 26 -38.87 2.73 -10.27
N PRO A 27 -38.27 1.63 -10.75
CA PRO A 27 -38.33 0.34 -10.05
C PRO A 27 -37.91 0.53 -8.59
N THR A 28 -38.86 0.31 -7.68
CA THR A 28 -38.52 0.38 -6.26
C THR A 28 -37.56 -0.76 -5.96
N TYR A 29 -36.53 -0.42 -5.19
CA TYR A 29 -35.35 -1.21 -4.80
C TYR A 29 -35.67 -2.58 -4.15
N GLU A 30 -36.92 -3.03 -4.09
CA GLU A 30 -37.40 -4.26 -3.44
C GLU A 30 -37.45 -5.49 -4.37
N LEU A 31 -37.66 -5.32 -5.69
CA LEU A 31 -37.91 -6.46 -6.58
C LEU A 31 -36.64 -7.09 -7.21
N GLU A 32 -35.58 -6.31 -7.39
CA GLU A 32 -34.41 -6.74 -8.17
C GLU A 32 -33.41 -7.59 -7.35
N THR A 33 -33.18 -7.25 -6.06
CA THR A 33 -32.20 -7.95 -5.21
C THR A 33 -32.75 -9.06 -4.32
N ALA A 34 -34.07 -9.14 -4.14
CA ALA A 34 -34.71 -10.18 -3.30
C ALA A 34 -34.52 -11.61 -3.83
N ASN A 35 -34.00 -11.76 -5.06
CA ASN A 35 -33.92 -13.03 -5.79
C ASN A 35 -32.50 -13.57 -5.98
N PHE A 36 -31.45 -13.02 -5.35
CA PHE A 36 -30.08 -13.50 -5.55
C PHE A 36 -29.94 -15.00 -5.19
N MET A 37 -30.53 -15.44 -4.08
CA MET A 37 -30.52 -16.86 -3.65
C MET A 37 -31.28 -17.80 -4.59
N THR A 38 -32.26 -17.28 -5.35
CA THR A 38 -33.03 -18.01 -6.35
C THR A 38 -32.49 -17.83 -7.77
N THR A 39 -31.44 -17.01 -7.95
CA THR A 39 -30.83 -16.77 -9.26
C THR A 39 -30.08 -18.02 -9.73
N PRO A 40 -30.23 -18.44 -11.00
CA PRO A 40 -29.40 -19.48 -11.61
C PRO A 40 -27.91 -19.16 -11.52
N ILE A 41 -27.08 -20.13 -11.09
CA ILE A 41 -25.62 -19.92 -11.04
C ILE A 41 -25.01 -19.67 -12.44
N SER A 42 -25.68 -20.12 -13.50
CA SER A 42 -25.32 -19.83 -14.90
C SER A 42 -25.40 -18.35 -15.26
N ASN A 43 -26.15 -17.56 -14.50
CA ASN A 43 -26.41 -16.15 -14.77
C ASN A 43 -25.54 -15.23 -13.88
N ILE A 44 -24.69 -15.81 -13.02
CA ILE A 44 -23.82 -15.08 -12.10
C ILE A 44 -22.37 -15.34 -12.50
N HIS A 45 -21.67 -14.28 -12.91
CA HIS A 45 -20.25 -14.38 -13.26
C HIS A 45 -19.42 -14.83 -12.04
N GLY A 46 -18.41 -15.67 -12.28
CA GLY A 46 -17.52 -16.21 -11.24
C GLY A 46 -17.96 -17.55 -10.63
N PHE A 47 -19.17 -18.05 -10.89
CA PHE A 47 -19.56 -19.40 -10.43
C PHE A 47 -19.08 -20.51 -11.38
N ILE A 48 -18.33 -21.46 -10.82
CA ILE A 48 -18.04 -22.76 -11.44
C ILE A 48 -19.08 -23.77 -10.94
N PRO A 49 -19.89 -24.40 -11.82
CA PRO A 49 -20.84 -25.44 -11.42
C PRO A 49 -20.13 -26.66 -10.84
N MET A 50 -20.74 -27.30 -9.84
CA MET A 50 -20.28 -28.55 -9.27
C MET A 50 -21.27 -29.69 -9.56
N SER A 51 -20.76 -30.91 -9.70
CA SER A 51 -21.55 -32.13 -9.86
C SER A 51 -22.59 -32.26 -8.73
N TRP A 52 -23.76 -32.80 -9.05
CA TRP A 52 -24.83 -32.98 -8.07
C TRP A 52 -24.59 -34.21 -7.19
N GLY A 53 -24.32 -33.99 -5.90
CA GLY A 53 -24.03 -35.02 -4.90
C GLY A 53 -25.16 -35.28 -3.89
N CYS A 54 -26.29 -34.57 -3.96
CA CYS A 54 -27.43 -34.84 -3.07
C CYS A 54 -28.20 -36.10 -3.48
N ASN A 55 -28.84 -36.76 -2.52
CA ASN A 55 -29.72 -37.93 -2.70
C ASN A 55 -31.09 -37.61 -3.36
N SER A 56 -31.11 -36.65 -4.27
CA SER A 56 -32.29 -36.20 -5.03
C SER A 56 -31.91 -36.00 -6.51
N PRO A 57 -32.86 -35.99 -7.45
CA PRO A 57 -32.56 -35.67 -8.85
C PRO A 57 -31.90 -34.29 -8.98
N ALA A 58 -30.89 -34.18 -9.84
CA ALA A 58 -30.27 -32.89 -10.15
C ALA A 58 -31.29 -31.95 -10.81
N PRO A 59 -31.40 -30.68 -10.39
CA PRO A 59 -32.27 -29.72 -11.05
C PRO A 59 -31.70 -29.36 -12.43
N ALA A 60 -32.57 -29.11 -13.40
CA ALA A 60 -32.18 -28.70 -14.76
C ALA A 60 -31.34 -27.40 -14.78
N THR A 61 -31.51 -26.56 -13.77
CA THR A 61 -30.66 -25.38 -13.52
C THR A 61 -30.50 -25.22 -12.01
N GLN A 62 -29.27 -25.18 -11.51
CA GLN A 62 -29.01 -24.96 -10.08
C GLN A 62 -29.15 -23.47 -9.75
N THR A 63 -30.06 -23.14 -8.83
CA THR A 63 -30.07 -21.84 -8.14
C THR A 63 -28.91 -21.76 -7.13
N LEU A 64 -28.55 -20.56 -6.70
CA LEU A 64 -27.50 -20.38 -5.68
C LEU A 64 -27.79 -21.14 -4.37
N LEU A 65 -29.05 -21.15 -3.91
CA LEU A 65 -29.47 -21.93 -2.72
C LEU A 65 -29.27 -23.45 -2.92
N GLN A 66 -29.53 -23.95 -4.13
CA GLN A 66 -29.33 -25.36 -4.49
C GLN A 66 -27.85 -25.68 -4.64
N PHE A 67 -27.03 -24.78 -5.18
CA PHE A 67 -25.57 -24.92 -5.25
C PHE A 67 -24.96 -24.98 -3.83
N HIS A 68 -25.40 -24.14 -2.89
CA HIS A 68 -25.02 -24.24 -1.48
C HIS A 68 -25.46 -25.59 -0.87
N ALA A 69 -26.70 -26.03 -1.12
CA ALA A 69 -27.19 -27.33 -0.66
C ALA A 69 -26.29 -28.48 -1.15
N ASN A 70 -25.95 -28.43 -2.44
CA ASN A 70 -25.17 -29.43 -3.13
C ASN A 70 -23.74 -29.52 -2.61
N TRP A 71 -23.15 -28.39 -2.18
CA TRP A 71 -21.84 -28.40 -1.51
C TRP A 71 -21.84 -29.24 -0.24
N HIS A 72 -22.80 -29.03 0.67
CA HIS A 72 -22.92 -29.82 1.91
C HIS A 72 -23.18 -31.31 1.63
N CYS A 73 -23.97 -31.64 0.60
CA CYS A 73 -24.17 -33.03 0.18
C CYS A 73 -22.89 -33.69 -0.36
N THR A 74 -22.07 -32.93 -1.09
CA THR A 74 -20.90 -33.43 -1.82
C THR A 74 -19.65 -33.49 -0.94
N TYR A 75 -19.53 -32.56 0.01
CA TYR A 75 -18.42 -32.45 0.95
C TYR A 75 -18.95 -32.43 2.38
N PRO A 76 -19.44 -33.57 2.91
CA PRO A 76 -19.89 -33.66 4.29
C PRO A 76 -18.72 -33.53 5.29
N ASP A 77 -19.05 -33.18 6.53
CA ASP A 77 -18.09 -33.11 7.64
C ASP A 77 -17.24 -34.40 7.71
N GLY A 78 -15.91 -34.24 7.76
CA GLY A 78 -14.95 -35.34 7.74
C GLY A 78 -14.49 -35.80 6.35
N HIS A 79 -14.99 -35.21 5.26
CA HIS A 79 -14.48 -35.47 3.91
C HIS A 79 -12.98 -35.08 3.79
N PRO A 80 -12.10 -35.88 3.14
CA PRO A 80 -10.64 -35.63 3.11
C PRO A 80 -10.20 -34.26 2.58
N GLU A 81 -10.94 -33.71 1.61
CA GLU A 81 -10.69 -32.37 1.03
C GLU A 81 -11.60 -31.26 1.63
N PHE A 82 -12.31 -31.53 2.74
CA PHE A 82 -13.33 -30.61 3.30
C PHE A 82 -12.80 -29.19 3.52
N GLY A 83 -11.80 -29.01 4.39
CA GLY A 83 -11.24 -27.69 4.71
C GLY A 83 -10.67 -26.92 3.51
N ARG A 84 -10.10 -27.63 2.52
CA ARG A 84 -9.65 -27.01 1.26
C ARG A 84 -10.83 -26.56 0.39
N ARG A 85 -11.89 -27.37 0.30
CA ARG A 85 -13.11 -27.04 -0.45
C ARG A 85 -13.97 -25.99 0.24
N PHE A 86 -13.87 -25.89 1.57
CA PHE A 86 -14.53 -24.87 2.39
C PHE A 86 -14.09 -23.47 1.96
N PHE A 87 -12.80 -23.15 2.02
CA PHE A 87 -12.30 -21.82 1.63
C PHE A 87 -12.60 -21.49 0.15
N GLY A 88 -12.36 -22.43 -0.77
CA GLY A 88 -12.65 -22.22 -2.19
C GLY A 88 -14.13 -21.93 -2.48
N PHE A 89 -15.05 -22.58 -1.76
CA PHE A 89 -16.48 -22.33 -1.85
C PHE A 89 -16.86 -20.94 -1.30
N HIS A 90 -16.35 -20.57 -0.13
CA HIS A 90 -16.63 -19.26 0.48
C HIS A 90 -16.13 -18.10 -0.39
N LYS A 91 -14.91 -18.23 -0.93
CA LYS A 91 -14.32 -17.29 -1.89
C LYS A 91 -15.13 -17.16 -3.18
N GLN A 92 -15.62 -18.28 -3.73
CA GLN A 92 -16.50 -18.28 -4.90
C GLN A 92 -17.85 -17.60 -4.63
N PHE A 93 -18.42 -17.82 -3.44
CA PHE A 93 -19.67 -17.18 -3.00
C PHE A 93 -19.54 -15.66 -2.86
N ASP A 94 -18.49 -15.19 -2.17
CA ASP A 94 -18.20 -13.77 -2.01
C ASP A 94 -17.99 -13.08 -3.37
N LEU A 95 -17.09 -13.61 -4.20
CA LEU A 95 -16.81 -13.06 -5.53
C LEU A 95 -18.07 -12.96 -6.40
N GLY A 96 -18.88 -14.02 -6.44
CA GLY A 96 -20.10 -14.02 -7.23
C GLY A 96 -21.19 -13.05 -6.72
N TYR A 97 -21.27 -12.84 -5.41
CA TYR A 97 -22.15 -11.81 -4.84
C TYR A 97 -21.63 -10.39 -5.12
N ARG A 98 -20.32 -10.16 -5.04
CA ARG A 98 -19.72 -8.87 -5.42
C ARG A 98 -19.92 -8.58 -6.91
N PHE A 99 -19.76 -9.54 -7.82
CA PHE A 99 -20.09 -9.33 -9.24
C PHE A 99 -21.57 -9.01 -9.46
N TYR A 100 -22.48 -9.66 -8.73
CA TYR A 100 -23.91 -9.36 -8.79
C TYR A 100 -24.25 -7.93 -8.33
N LEU A 101 -23.63 -7.46 -7.24
CA LEU A 101 -23.79 -6.06 -6.78
C LEU A 101 -23.13 -5.06 -7.75
N ALA A 102 -21.99 -5.44 -8.35
CA ALA A 102 -21.29 -4.64 -9.36
C ALA A 102 -22.14 -4.37 -10.60
N ASP A 103 -22.77 -5.41 -11.17
CA ASP A 103 -23.72 -5.31 -12.29
C ASP A 103 -24.85 -4.31 -12.00
N LEU A 104 -25.32 -4.28 -10.75
CA LEU A 104 -26.42 -3.43 -10.29
C LEU A 104 -26.00 -2.02 -9.85
N GLY A 105 -24.70 -1.74 -9.72
CA GLY A 105 -24.18 -0.46 -9.25
C GLY A 105 -24.26 -0.25 -7.73
N PHE A 106 -24.31 -1.32 -6.94
CA PHE A 106 -24.34 -1.23 -5.48
C PHE A 106 -22.94 -1.31 -4.86
N PRO A 107 -22.72 -0.65 -3.71
CA PRO A 107 -21.52 -0.86 -2.91
C PRO A 107 -21.36 -2.32 -2.49
N PHE A 108 -20.11 -2.76 -2.35
CA PHE A 108 -19.79 -4.04 -1.77
C PHE A 108 -20.09 -4.03 -0.25
N PRO A 109 -20.51 -5.18 0.30
CA PRO A 109 -20.89 -5.26 1.71
C PRO A 109 -19.65 -5.22 2.59
N ALA A 110 -19.65 -4.40 3.65
CA ALA A 110 -18.56 -4.42 4.62
C ALA A 110 -18.56 -5.78 5.36
N PRO A 111 -17.39 -6.39 5.61
CA PRO A 111 -17.22 -7.53 6.51
C PRO A 111 -18.02 -7.40 7.81
N PHE A 112 -18.45 -8.54 8.36
CA PHE A 112 -19.02 -8.60 9.69
C PHE A 112 -18.25 -9.61 10.54
N TYR A 113 -17.68 -9.10 11.62
CA TYR A 113 -16.91 -9.89 12.57
C TYR A 113 -17.79 -10.20 13.79
N PRO A 114 -18.21 -11.47 13.99
CA PRO A 114 -19.09 -11.82 15.09
C PRO A 114 -18.37 -11.66 16.43
N GLY A 115 -19.08 -11.13 17.43
CA GLY A 115 -18.60 -11.05 18.80
C GLY A 115 -19.75 -10.75 19.78
N PRO A 116 -19.56 -10.98 21.09
CA PRO A 116 -20.60 -10.74 22.08
C PRO A 116 -21.07 -9.28 22.08
N GLY A 117 -22.34 -9.06 21.77
CA GLY A 117 -22.96 -7.73 21.77
C GLY A 117 -22.67 -6.86 20.54
N VAL A 118 -21.88 -7.34 19.57
CA VAL A 118 -21.64 -6.62 18.30
C VAL A 118 -22.99 -6.40 17.58
N PRO A 119 -23.30 -5.17 17.12
CA PRO A 119 -24.56 -4.89 16.42
C PRO A 119 -24.56 -5.56 15.04
N VAL A 120 -25.58 -6.38 14.76
CA VAL A 120 -25.75 -7.01 13.45
C VAL A 120 -26.33 -6.00 12.46
N PRO A 121 -25.59 -5.50 11.45
CA PRO A 121 -26.02 -4.31 10.70
C PRO A 121 -27.31 -4.50 9.89
N PRO A 122 -27.55 -5.60 9.15
CA PRO A 122 -28.82 -5.79 8.46
C PRO A 122 -29.90 -6.41 9.37
N GLY A 123 -31.05 -5.74 9.48
CA GLY A 123 -32.26 -6.34 10.04
C GLY A 123 -32.77 -7.49 9.17
N HIS A 124 -33.42 -8.50 9.76
CA HIS A 124 -33.86 -9.72 9.07
C HIS A 124 -35.18 -10.26 9.65
N VAL A 125 -36.28 -10.18 8.90
CA VAL A 125 -37.63 -10.62 9.29
C VAL A 125 -38.07 -10.03 10.65
N SER A 126 -37.90 -10.76 11.76
CA SER A 126 -38.23 -10.32 13.12
C SER A 126 -37.07 -9.67 13.87
N ARG A 127 -35.84 -9.74 13.33
CA ARG A 127 -34.63 -9.11 13.90
C ARG A 127 -34.54 -7.65 13.42
N PRO A 128 -34.58 -6.65 14.32
CA PRO A 128 -34.35 -5.25 13.96
C PRO A 128 -32.95 -5.02 13.37
N GLN A 129 -32.78 -3.88 12.69
CA GLN A 129 -31.46 -3.38 12.31
C GLN A 129 -30.59 -3.14 13.56
N ASN A 130 -29.28 -3.39 13.48
CA ASN A 130 -28.31 -3.21 14.56
C ASN A 130 -28.63 -4.01 15.85
N TRP A 131 -29.29 -5.16 15.72
CA TRP A 131 -29.59 -6.04 16.87
C TRP A 131 -28.31 -6.64 17.47
N PRO A 132 -28.08 -6.57 18.79
CA PRO A 132 -26.82 -7.02 19.41
C PRO A 132 -26.72 -8.55 19.48
N CYS A 133 -25.65 -9.13 18.91
CA CYS A 133 -25.46 -10.57 18.91
C CYS A 133 -24.93 -11.09 20.26
N ASN A 134 -25.83 -11.33 21.22
CA ASN A 134 -25.46 -11.77 22.58
C ASN A 134 -24.87 -13.20 22.64
N SER A 135 -25.10 -14.03 21.61
CA SER A 135 -24.64 -15.42 21.51
C SER A 135 -23.47 -15.61 20.53
N CYS A 136 -23.05 -14.56 19.81
CA CYS A 136 -21.88 -14.61 18.95
C CYS A 136 -20.60 -14.72 19.78
N THR A 137 -19.62 -15.50 19.29
CA THR A 137 -18.29 -15.60 19.89
C THR A 137 -17.27 -14.92 18.97
N SER A 138 -16.35 -14.16 19.56
CA SER A 138 -15.23 -13.55 18.83
C SER A 138 -14.39 -14.60 18.11
N LEU A 139 -13.65 -14.18 17.08
CA LEU A 139 -12.67 -15.03 16.40
C LEU A 139 -11.69 -15.64 17.43
N PRO A 140 -11.55 -16.98 17.52
CA PRO A 140 -10.61 -17.60 18.46
C PRO A 140 -9.16 -17.19 18.21
N ALA A 141 -8.38 -16.99 19.28
CA ALA A 141 -6.97 -16.61 19.22
C ALA A 141 -6.07 -17.57 18.42
N SER A 142 -6.49 -18.82 18.20
CA SER A 142 -5.81 -19.75 17.29
C SER A 142 -5.83 -19.31 15.82
N PHE A 143 -6.75 -18.42 15.44
CA PHE A 143 -6.88 -17.87 14.09
C PHE A 143 -6.39 -16.41 13.99
N GLN A 144 -5.65 -15.93 14.99
CA GLN A 144 -5.14 -14.56 15.06
C GLN A 144 -3.61 -14.54 15.16
N GLY A 145 -3.00 -13.50 14.57
CA GLY A 145 -1.56 -13.25 14.59
C GLY A 145 -0.70 -14.49 14.29
N ASN A 146 0.43 -14.61 14.99
CA ASN A 146 1.40 -15.69 14.77
C ASN A 146 0.85 -17.10 15.09
N ALA A 147 -0.22 -17.24 15.88
CA ALA A 147 -0.79 -18.55 16.20
C ALA A 147 -1.40 -19.23 14.97
N LEU A 148 -1.99 -18.43 14.07
CA LEU A 148 -2.54 -18.88 12.79
C LEU A 148 -1.48 -19.60 11.93
N GLY A 149 -0.21 -19.19 12.00
CA GLY A 149 0.89 -19.84 11.27
C GLY A 149 1.14 -21.30 11.66
N GLY A 150 0.60 -21.77 12.80
CA GLY A 150 0.75 -23.14 13.29
C GLY A 150 -0.02 -24.21 12.50
N TYR A 151 -0.94 -23.84 11.60
CA TYR A 151 -1.64 -24.81 10.75
C TYR A 151 -0.76 -25.24 9.56
N PRO A 152 -0.40 -26.53 9.41
CA PRO A 152 0.56 -26.97 8.39
C PRO A 152 0.00 -27.00 6.97
N THR A 153 -1.34 -26.94 6.80
CA THR A 153 -2.02 -26.93 5.51
C THR A 153 -3.34 -26.17 5.59
N VAL A 154 -3.81 -25.66 4.45
CA VAL A 154 -5.17 -25.07 4.32
C VAL A 154 -6.28 -26.05 4.70
N GLN A 155 -6.07 -27.37 4.51
CA GLN A 155 -7.01 -28.41 4.96
C GLN A 155 -7.08 -28.47 6.49
N ALA A 156 -5.95 -28.40 7.19
CA ALA A 156 -5.91 -28.39 8.65
C ALA A 156 -6.57 -27.12 9.23
N LEU A 157 -6.31 -25.95 8.61
CA LEU A 157 -6.96 -24.69 8.95
C LEU A 157 -8.48 -24.76 8.78
N GLY A 158 -8.96 -25.25 7.62
CA GLY A 158 -10.39 -25.33 7.32
C GLY A 158 -11.12 -26.34 8.22
N ASN A 159 -10.48 -27.46 8.54
CA ASN A 159 -11.00 -28.43 9.52
C ASN A 159 -11.08 -27.86 10.94
N ALA A 160 -10.24 -26.87 11.30
CA ALA A 160 -10.28 -26.23 12.61
C ALA A 160 -11.36 -25.13 12.69
N VAL A 161 -11.54 -24.33 11.63
CA VAL A 161 -12.45 -23.17 11.65
C VAL A 161 -13.92 -23.55 11.56
N VAL A 162 -14.27 -24.71 10.96
CA VAL A 162 -15.67 -25.13 10.73
C VAL A 162 -16.51 -25.22 12.00
N GLY A 163 -15.92 -25.64 13.13
CA GLY A 163 -16.63 -25.75 14.41
C GLY A 163 -17.10 -24.39 14.94
N TRP A 164 -16.25 -23.37 14.80
CA TRP A 164 -16.60 -21.99 15.13
C TRP A 164 -17.61 -21.43 14.12
N HIS A 165 -17.39 -21.64 12.81
CA HIS A 165 -18.32 -21.25 11.74
C HIS A 165 -19.76 -21.72 11.98
N ASN A 166 -19.93 -23.02 12.26
CA ASN A 166 -21.25 -23.61 12.52
C ASN A 166 -21.90 -23.03 13.79
N SER A 167 -21.10 -22.66 14.80
CA SER A 167 -21.62 -22.02 16.03
C SER A 167 -22.16 -20.60 15.78
N ILE A 168 -21.51 -19.82 14.90
CA ILE A 168 -21.96 -18.47 14.56
C ILE A 168 -23.25 -18.49 13.74
N HIS A 169 -23.42 -19.44 12.81
CA HIS A 169 -24.70 -19.61 12.13
C HIS A 169 -25.87 -19.87 13.11
N GLY A 170 -25.64 -20.65 14.16
CA GLY A 170 -26.62 -20.86 15.24
C GLY A 170 -26.87 -19.61 16.10
N ALA A 171 -25.87 -18.74 16.24
CA ALA A 171 -26.00 -17.48 16.97
C ALA A 171 -26.75 -16.39 16.17
N LEU A 172 -26.51 -16.30 14.86
CA LEU A 172 -27.10 -15.31 13.96
C LEU A 172 -28.57 -15.59 13.61
N THR A 173 -29.03 -16.84 13.72
CA THR A 173 -30.43 -17.23 13.46
C THR A 173 -31.37 -16.91 14.60
N GLY A 174 -31.09 -17.41 15.80
CA GLY A 174 -32.13 -17.56 16.82
C GLY A 174 -33.34 -18.38 16.32
N ASN A 175 -34.50 -18.22 16.97
CA ASN A 175 -35.74 -18.90 16.58
C ASN A 175 -36.48 -18.16 15.44
N PHE A 176 -35.95 -18.22 14.22
CA PHE A 176 -36.68 -17.75 13.03
C PHE A 176 -37.79 -18.74 12.63
N ASN A 177 -39.01 -18.22 12.43
CA ASN A 177 -40.14 -18.98 11.90
C ASN A 177 -40.39 -18.62 10.42
N CYS A 178 -39.65 -19.23 9.48
CA CYS A 178 -39.88 -19.05 8.03
C CYS A 178 -41.11 -19.83 7.49
N GLY A 179 -41.98 -20.38 8.35
CA GLY A 179 -43.10 -21.22 7.93
C GLY A 179 -42.66 -22.45 7.12
N SER A 180 -43.37 -22.78 6.04
CA SER A 180 -43.09 -23.96 5.20
C SER A 180 -41.86 -23.82 4.28
N GLN A 181 -41.12 -22.70 4.34
CA GLN A 181 -39.90 -22.52 3.54
C GLN A 181 -38.65 -23.15 4.19
N THR A 182 -38.77 -23.70 5.41
CA THR A 182 -37.63 -24.31 6.12
C THR A 182 -37.33 -25.74 5.68
N THR A 183 -36.08 -26.01 5.32
CA THR A 183 -35.45 -27.32 5.60
C THR A 183 -34.60 -27.18 6.85
N ALA A 184 -34.74 -28.08 7.83
CA ALA A 184 -34.30 -27.93 9.23
C ALA A 184 -32.77 -27.78 9.51
N ALA A 185 -31.96 -27.52 8.49
CA ALA A 185 -30.50 -27.39 8.57
C ALA A 185 -29.96 -26.00 8.13
N ARG A 186 -30.82 -25.01 7.87
CA ARG A 186 -30.43 -23.76 7.19
C ARG A 186 -30.73 -22.50 8.00
N GLY A 187 -29.72 -22.07 8.76
CA GLY A 187 -29.17 -20.72 8.94
C GLY A 187 -29.97 -19.44 8.66
N ASP A 188 -29.24 -18.33 8.78
CA ASP A 188 -29.61 -16.94 8.48
C ASP A 188 -29.93 -16.66 7.00
N ILE A 189 -29.84 -17.71 6.17
CA ILE A 189 -30.18 -17.76 4.75
C ILE A 189 -31.50 -18.52 4.47
N GLY A 190 -32.15 -19.06 5.50
CA GLY A 190 -33.28 -20.00 5.36
C GLY A 190 -34.59 -19.39 4.82
N CYS A 191 -34.85 -18.10 5.05
CA CYS A 191 -36.06 -17.42 4.57
C CYS A 191 -35.83 -16.75 3.20
N VAL A 192 -35.55 -17.53 2.13
CA VAL A 192 -35.07 -16.96 0.85
C VAL A 192 -36.02 -15.97 0.16
N GLY A 193 -37.33 -16.06 0.38
CA GLY A 193 -38.30 -15.10 -0.19
C GLY A 193 -38.40 -13.77 0.56
N THR A 194 -37.74 -13.63 1.72
CA THR A 194 -37.79 -12.43 2.58
C THR A 194 -36.42 -12.06 3.16
N SER A 195 -35.33 -12.51 2.51
CA SER A 195 -33.97 -12.18 2.95
C SER A 195 -33.64 -10.70 2.66
N PRO A 196 -32.87 -10.02 3.53
CA PRO A 196 -32.43 -8.65 3.30
C PRO A 196 -31.63 -8.51 2.00
N ARG A 197 -31.59 -7.29 1.45
CA ARG A 197 -30.82 -6.95 0.23
C ARG A 197 -29.32 -7.21 0.38
N ASP A 198 -28.83 -7.17 1.61
CA ASP A 198 -27.48 -7.43 2.07
C ASP A 198 -27.59 -8.30 3.34
N PRO A 199 -27.70 -9.64 3.19
CA PRO A 199 -27.88 -10.54 4.32
C PRO A 199 -26.56 -10.74 5.07
N ILE A 200 -26.66 -10.85 6.39
CA ILE A 200 -25.52 -11.05 7.30
C ILE A 200 -24.64 -12.25 6.90
N PHE A 201 -25.22 -13.24 6.22
CA PHE A 201 -24.53 -14.36 5.59
C PHE A 201 -23.29 -13.94 4.81
N PHE A 202 -23.42 -13.09 3.78
CA PHE A 202 -22.27 -12.73 2.93
C PHE A 202 -21.23 -11.93 3.69
N ARG A 203 -21.66 -10.94 4.48
CA ARG A 203 -20.79 -10.14 5.36
C ARG A 203 -19.97 -10.99 6.31
N TYR A 204 -20.57 -12.03 6.89
CA TYR A 204 -19.86 -12.94 7.79
C TYR A 204 -18.84 -13.80 7.03
N HIS A 205 -19.15 -14.23 5.80
CA HIS A 205 -18.32 -15.17 5.06
C HIS A 205 -17.03 -14.55 4.50
N THR A 206 -16.91 -13.23 4.46
CA THR A 206 -15.66 -12.54 4.09
C THR A 206 -14.50 -12.87 5.06
N ILE A 207 -14.78 -13.13 6.35
CA ILE A 207 -13.75 -13.42 7.34
C ILE A 207 -12.92 -14.67 6.98
N PHE A 208 -13.48 -15.61 6.23
CA PHE A 208 -12.74 -16.80 5.80
C PHE A 208 -11.68 -16.48 4.74
N ASN A 209 -11.94 -15.50 3.87
CA ASN A 209 -10.91 -14.97 2.97
C ASN A 209 -9.77 -14.33 3.79
N GLU A 210 -10.09 -13.61 4.87
CA GLU A 210 -9.09 -12.96 5.72
C GLU A 210 -8.26 -13.95 6.55
N ILE A 211 -8.91 -14.96 7.16
CA ILE A 211 -8.24 -16.04 7.88
C ILE A 211 -7.32 -16.81 6.93
N GLN A 212 -7.75 -17.06 5.69
CA GLN A 212 -6.90 -17.72 4.70
C GLN A 212 -5.75 -16.83 4.23
N ASP A 213 -5.99 -15.54 3.97
CA ASP A 213 -4.98 -14.55 3.59
C ASP A 213 -3.91 -14.36 4.66
N ALA A 214 -4.31 -14.22 5.93
CA ALA A 214 -3.41 -14.07 7.06
C ALA A 214 -2.65 -15.38 7.35
N TRP A 215 -3.27 -16.55 7.11
CA TRP A 215 -2.56 -17.82 7.18
C TRP A 215 -1.48 -17.90 6.10
N HIS A 216 -1.85 -17.60 4.84
CA HIS A 216 -0.93 -17.56 3.71
C HIS A 216 0.20 -16.57 3.94
N SER A 217 -0.05 -15.39 4.54
CA SER A 217 1.01 -14.40 4.76
C SER A 217 2.14 -14.93 5.63
N LEU A 218 1.83 -15.81 6.57
CA LEU A 218 2.78 -16.46 7.48
C LEU A 218 3.53 -17.66 6.87
N GLN A 219 3.19 -18.10 5.65
CA GLN A 219 3.83 -19.24 5.00
C GLN A 219 4.99 -18.84 4.08
N ASP A 220 5.95 -19.76 3.93
CA ASP A 220 6.92 -19.71 2.84
C ASP A 220 6.23 -19.62 1.47
N ALA A 221 6.89 -18.93 0.53
CA ALA A 221 6.31 -18.55 -0.75
C ALA A 221 7.23 -18.85 -1.93
N ASN A 222 6.64 -19.33 -3.03
CA ASN A 222 7.26 -19.25 -4.36
C ASN A 222 6.74 -18.00 -5.04
N VAL A 223 7.63 -17.07 -5.39
CA VAL A 223 7.29 -15.86 -6.14
C VAL A 223 7.97 -15.88 -7.51
N ALA A 224 7.26 -15.44 -8.55
CA ALA A 224 7.84 -15.17 -9.87
C ALA A 224 7.78 -13.67 -10.17
N LEU A 225 8.94 -13.07 -10.47
CA LEU A 225 8.97 -11.79 -11.16
C LEU A 225 8.68 -12.06 -12.63
N VAL A 226 7.63 -11.45 -13.17
CA VAL A 226 7.18 -11.59 -14.56
C VAL A 226 7.32 -10.22 -15.22
N MET A 227 8.44 -10.01 -15.91
CA MET A 227 8.83 -8.69 -16.41
C MET A 227 8.67 -8.58 -17.92
N ASP A 228 7.99 -7.53 -18.36
CA ASP A 228 7.97 -7.14 -19.77
C ASP A 228 9.37 -6.75 -20.26
N ARG A 229 9.68 -7.18 -21.48
CA ARG A 229 10.87 -6.81 -22.24
C ARG A 229 10.53 -6.58 -23.72
N SER A 230 9.31 -6.14 -24.01
CA SER A 230 8.83 -5.60 -25.28
C SER A 230 9.73 -4.45 -25.80
N GLY A 231 9.50 -4.01 -27.04
CA GLY A 231 10.26 -2.93 -27.66
C GLY A 231 10.14 -1.58 -26.92
N SER A 232 8.96 -1.26 -26.41
CA SER A 232 8.66 -0.03 -25.64
C SER A 232 9.53 0.13 -24.39
N MET A 233 9.89 -0.98 -23.75
CA MET A 233 10.79 -1.01 -22.59
C MET A 233 12.24 -0.53 -22.89
N SER A 234 12.59 -0.31 -24.17
CA SER A 234 13.86 0.34 -24.57
C SER A 234 13.86 1.86 -24.39
N SER A 235 12.68 2.49 -24.26
CA SER A 235 12.51 3.93 -24.14
C SER A 235 13.28 4.51 -22.94
N THR A 236 13.92 5.66 -23.12
CA THR A 236 14.66 6.34 -22.05
C THR A 236 13.73 7.14 -21.14
N ILE A 237 13.92 7.03 -19.83
CA ILE A 237 13.22 7.87 -18.86
C ILE A 237 13.83 9.28 -18.88
N PRO A 238 13.05 10.34 -19.08
CA PRO A 238 13.54 11.72 -19.10
C PRO A 238 14.38 12.06 -17.86
N ASN A 239 15.44 12.85 -18.07
CA ASN A 239 16.35 13.35 -17.02
C ASN A 239 17.16 12.29 -16.23
N LEU A 240 16.98 10.98 -16.47
CA LEU A 240 17.73 9.92 -15.76
C LEU A 240 18.74 9.16 -16.63
N GLY A 241 18.63 9.26 -17.97
CA GLY A 241 19.59 8.63 -18.89
C GLY A 241 19.60 7.09 -18.88
N ILE A 242 18.54 6.47 -18.34
CA ILE A 242 18.36 5.01 -18.29
C ILE A 242 17.08 4.60 -19.03
N THR A 243 17.02 3.36 -19.50
CA THR A 243 15.82 2.82 -20.14
C THR A 243 14.77 2.39 -19.12
N ARG A 244 13.50 2.27 -19.53
CA ARG A 244 12.43 1.69 -18.69
C ARG A 244 12.80 0.29 -18.19
N LEU A 245 13.37 -0.55 -19.06
CA LEU A 245 13.88 -1.88 -18.69
C LEU A 245 14.94 -1.81 -17.58
N GLN A 246 15.85 -0.82 -17.60
CA GLN A 246 16.86 -0.70 -16.55
C GLN A 246 16.24 -0.28 -15.20
N ALA A 247 15.26 0.62 -15.20
CA ALA A 247 14.53 0.97 -13.98
C ALA A 247 13.75 -0.24 -13.41
N ALA A 248 13.13 -1.03 -14.28
CA ALA A 248 12.45 -2.27 -13.88
C ALA A 248 13.42 -3.32 -13.31
N LYS A 249 14.63 -3.48 -13.89
CA LYS A 249 15.69 -4.34 -13.33
C LYS A 249 16.18 -3.86 -11.96
N ASP A 250 16.38 -2.56 -11.78
CA ASP A 250 16.76 -1.96 -10.49
C ASP A 250 15.69 -2.23 -9.41
N ALA A 251 14.41 -2.05 -9.74
CA ALA A 251 13.31 -2.27 -8.80
C ALA A 251 13.09 -3.77 -8.48
N ALA A 252 13.23 -4.66 -9.48
CA ALA A 252 13.25 -6.11 -9.30
C ALA A 252 14.41 -6.58 -8.39
N GLN A 253 15.59 -5.98 -8.55
CA GLN A 253 16.74 -6.30 -7.69
C GLN A 253 16.56 -5.75 -6.26
N MET A 254 15.96 -4.57 -6.09
CA MET A 254 15.58 -4.07 -4.77
C MET A 254 14.56 -4.98 -4.08
N PHE A 255 13.56 -5.48 -4.81
CA PHE A 255 12.61 -6.48 -4.32
C PHE A 255 13.31 -7.75 -3.83
N ALA A 256 14.31 -8.21 -4.57
CA ALA A 256 15.14 -9.33 -4.15
C ALA A 256 15.92 -9.04 -2.86
N ASP A 257 16.53 -7.86 -2.75
CA ASP A 257 17.29 -7.46 -1.57
C ASP A 257 16.43 -7.25 -0.30
N MET A 258 15.09 -7.25 -0.42
CA MET A 258 14.15 -7.23 0.70
C MET A 258 13.80 -8.62 1.27
N ILE A 259 13.94 -9.73 0.55
CA ILE A 259 13.51 -11.06 1.07
C ILE A 259 14.39 -11.49 2.25
N ASP A 260 13.82 -12.17 3.25
CA ASP A 260 14.63 -12.71 4.35
C ASP A 260 15.39 -13.96 3.91
N VAL A 261 16.72 -13.87 3.95
CA VAL A 261 17.62 -14.99 3.62
C VAL A 261 17.54 -16.16 4.61
N THR A 262 16.84 -16.00 5.74
CA THR A 262 16.61 -17.02 6.76
C THR A 262 15.26 -17.74 6.65
N GLU A 263 14.35 -17.24 5.80
CA GLU A 263 13.05 -17.87 5.52
C GLU A 263 13.14 -18.74 4.25
N GLY A 264 12.21 -19.68 4.06
CA GLY A 264 12.27 -20.67 2.98
C GLY A 264 11.76 -20.15 1.63
N HIS A 265 11.54 -18.84 1.49
CA HIS A 265 11.06 -18.21 0.26
C HIS A 265 11.94 -18.56 -0.96
N ARG A 266 11.29 -18.66 -2.12
CA ARG A 266 11.94 -18.90 -3.41
C ARG A 266 11.50 -17.88 -4.44
N LEU A 267 12.45 -17.28 -5.14
CA LEU A 267 12.17 -16.35 -6.24
C LEU A 267 12.62 -16.95 -7.58
N GLY A 268 11.84 -16.70 -8.62
CA GLY A 268 12.22 -16.95 -10.01
C GLY A 268 11.98 -15.73 -10.89
N LEU A 269 12.55 -15.75 -12.11
CA LEU A 269 12.39 -14.69 -13.11
C LEU A 269 11.85 -15.28 -14.42
N VAL A 270 10.77 -14.69 -14.90
CA VAL A 270 10.23 -14.84 -16.24
C VAL A 270 10.30 -13.46 -16.92
N THR A 271 10.73 -13.44 -18.18
CA THR A 271 10.59 -12.24 -19.02
C THR A 271 9.72 -12.55 -20.23
N PHE A 272 8.97 -11.57 -20.73
CA PHE A 272 8.08 -11.78 -21.89
C PHE A 272 8.17 -10.66 -22.93
N SER A 273 7.83 -11.01 -24.16
CA SER A 273 7.65 -10.10 -25.30
C SER A 273 6.61 -10.74 -26.24
N ASN A 274 6.97 -11.13 -27.47
CA ASN A 274 6.16 -12.02 -28.32
C ASN A 274 5.85 -13.38 -27.67
N ALA A 275 6.73 -13.84 -26.78
CA ALA A 275 6.60 -15.05 -25.99
C ALA A 275 7.35 -14.87 -24.65
N ALA A 276 7.11 -15.79 -23.70
CA ALA A 276 7.77 -15.79 -22.40
C ALA A 276 9.03 -16.66 -22.38
N THR A 277 9.92 -16.38 -21.42
CA THR A 277 11.16 -17.13 -21.17
C THR A 277 11.39 -17.17 -19.67
N THR A 278 11.62 -18.36 -19.11
CA THR A 278 12.04 -18.52 -17.71
C THR A 278 13.55 -18.30 -17.61
N ASN A 279 13.97 -17.09 -17.25
CA ASN A 279 15.37 -16.70 -17.11
C ASN A 279 16.02 -17.25 -15.84
N LEU A 280 15.24 -17.45 -14.77
CA LEU A 280 15.70 -18.01 -13.50
C LEU A 280 14.64 -18.94 -12.90
N GLY A 281 15.00 -20.20 -12.67
CA GLY A 281 14.17 -21.15 -11.91
C GLY A 281 14.07 -20.77 -10.43
N LEU A 282 13.08 -21.32 -9.72
CA LEU A 282 12.84 -21.02 -8.30
C LEU A 282 14.10 -21.27 -7.43
N THR A 283 14.70 -20.18 -6.97
CA THR A 283 15.97 -20.17 -6.23
C THR A 283 15.73 -19.69 -4.79
N ASN A 284 16.36 -20.36 -3.81
CA ASN A 284 16.17 -20.09 -2.38
C ASN A 284 16.70 -18.71 -1.95
N ALA A 285 16.09 -18.17 -0.89
CA ALA A 285 16.34 -16.85 -0.32
C ALA A 285 17.83 -16.46 -0.13
N ALA A 286 18.70 -17.40 0.25
CA ALA A 286 20.13 -17.11 0.47
C ALA A 286 20.94 -16.79 -0.80
N SER A 287 20.54 -17.28 -1.98
CA SER A 287 21.36 -17.21 -3.21
C SER A 287 20.69 -16.47 -4.37
N PHE A 288 19.40 -16.19 -4.30
CA PHE A 288 18.66 -15.72 -5.47
C PHE A 288 18.95 -14.26 -5.85
N SER A 289 19.35 -13.36 -4.92
CA SER A 289 19.67 -11.97 -5.28
C SER A 289 20.84 -11.89 -6.29
N SER A 290 21.92 -12.65 -6.09
CA SER A 290 23.04 -12.74 -7.05
C SER A 290 22.68 -13.53 -8.31
N ALA A 291 21.85 -14.56 -8.20
CA ALA A 291 21.34 -15.31 -9.36
C ALA A 291 20.42 -14.44 -10.24
N LEU A 292 19.58 -13.59 -9.65
CA LEU A 292 18.68 -12.66 -10.33
C LEU A 292 19.47 -11.58 -11.07
N ALA A 293 20.46 -10.97 -10.42
CA ALA A 293 21.36 -10.01 -11.07
C ALA A 293 22.05 -10.63 -12.30
N SER A 294 22.49 -11.88 -12.19
CA SER A 294 23.09 -12.65 -13.29
C SER A 294 22.08 -12.91 -14.41
N ALA A 295 20.86 -13.37 -14.07
CA ALA A 295 19.80 -13.66 -15.05
C ALA A 295 19.28 -12.41 -15.77
N MET A 296 19.23 -11.25 -15.09
CA MET A 296 18.80 -9.97 -15.67
C MET A 296 19.87 -9.34 -16.58
N SER A 297 21.14 -9.73 -16.48
CA SER A 297 22.22 -9.13 -17.26
C SER A 297 22.06 -9.28 -18.78
N SER A 298 21.50 -10.41 -19.23
CA SER A 298 21.28 -10.73 -20.65
C SER A 298 19.91 -10.30 -21.20
N VAL A 299 19.00 -9.81 -20.35
CA VAL A 299 17.65 -9.40 -20.75
C VAL A 299 17.70 -8.09 -21.53
N THR A 300 17.18 -8.09 -22.76
CA THR A 300 17.11 -6.92 -23.65
C THR A 300 15.69 -6.66 -24.15
N ALA A 301 15.37 -5.38 -24.35
CA ALA A 301 14.07 -4.92 -24.84
C ALA A 301 13.94 -5.18 -26.35
N SER A 302 12.90 -5.90 -26.76
CA SER A 302 12.60 -6.24 -28.15
C SER A 302 11.20 -6.86 -28.30
N GLY A 303 10.59 -6.70 -29.48
CA GLY A 303 9.36 -7.41 -29.82
C GLY A 303 8.08 -6.76 -29.30
N THR A 304 7.00 -7.53 -29.29
CA THR A 304 5.64 -7.12 -28.93
C THR A 304 5.32 -7.46 -27.46
N THR A 305 4.08 -7.27 -27.00
CA THR A 305 3.66 -7.36 -25.60
C THR A 305 2.62 -8.48 -25.39
N SER A 306 3.07 -9.67 -24.96
CA SER A 306 2.21 -10.82 -24.62
C SER A 306 2.13 -11.04 -23.11
N ILE A 307 1.26 -10.30 -22.43
CA ILE A 307 1.09 -10.40 -20.98
C ILE A 307 0.62 -11.82 -20.58
N GLY A 308 -0.28 -12.42 -21.36
CA GLY A 308 -0.75 -13.79 -21.11
C GLY A 308 0.33 -14.86 -21.27
N ALA A 309 1.32 -14.67 -22.15
CA ALA A 309 2.50 -15.55 -22.19
C ALA A 309 3.29 -15.48 -20.87
N GLY A 310 3.56 -14.25 -20.41
CA GLY A 310 4.30 -14.00 -19.16
C GLY A 310 3.61 -14.63 -17.95
N LEU A 311 2.31 -14.42 -17.82
CA LEU A 311 1.49 -14.97 -16.73
C LEU A 311 1.45 -16.50 -16.74
N ASN A 312 1.25 -17.14 -17.90
CA ASN A 312 1.22 -18.61 -17.99
C ASN A 312 2.58 -19.24 -17.63
N ALA A 313 3.69 -18.62 -18.04
CA ALA A 313 5.04 -19.05 -17.65
C ALA A 313 5.32 -18.80 -16.14
N GLY A 314 4.91 -17.66 -15.60
CA GLY A 314 5.00 -17.35 -14.17
C GLY A 314 4.21 -18.34 -13.32
N GLN A 315 2.98 -18.65 -13.73
CA GLN A 315 2.10 -19.63 -13.09
C GLN A 315 2.74 -21.02 -13.06
N THR A 316 3.27 -21.46 -14.21
CA THR A 316 3.98 -22.75 -14.34
C THR A 316 5.19 -22.81 -13.40
N LEU A 317 5.94 -21.71 -13.30
CA LEU A 317 7.13 -21.62 -12.46
C LEU A 317 6.80 -21.72 -10.96
N VAL A 318 5.84 -20.95 -10.45
CA VAL A 318 5.51 -20.96 -9.01
C VAL A 318 4.83 -22.26 -8.57
N MET A 319 4.05 -22.89 -9.46
CA MET A 319 3.43 -24.18 -9.20
C MET A 319 4.45 -25.33 -9.14
N GLY A 320 5.59 -25.22 -9.82
CA GLY A 320 6.66 -26.23 -9.81
C GLY A 320 7.45 -26.33 -8.50
N GLY A 321 7.32 -25.39 -7.56
CA GLY A 321 8.02 -25.40 -6.28
C GLY A 321 7.16 -25.87 -5.10
N PRO A 322 7.78 -26.34 -3.99
CA PRO A 322 7.08 -26.99 -2.88
C PRO A 322 6.29 -26.02 -1.98
N GLN A 323 6.64 -24.73 -1.93
CA GLN A 323 6.06 -23.81 -0.95
C GLN A 323 4.57 -23.55 -1.19
N PRO A 324 3.74 -23.50 -0.13
CA PRO A 324 2.28 -23.49 -0.25
C PRO A 324 1.76 -22.17 -0.84
N ARG A 325 2.38 -21.03 -0.49
CA ARG A 325 2.00 -19.73 -1.06
C ARG A 325 2.61 -19.55 -2.46
N LYS A 326 1.79 -19.07 -3.40
CA LYS A 326 2.18 -18.75 -4.77
C LYS A 326 1.96 -17.26 -5.01
N GLY A 327 2.93 -16.58 -5.62
CA GLY A 327 2.85 -15.15 -5.91
C GLY A 327 3.46 -14.79 -7.28
N ILE A 328 2.86 -13.85 -7.99
CA ILE A 328 3.41 -13.25 -9.21
C ILE A 328 3.52 -11.74 -9.00
N VAL A 329 4.64 -11.17 -9.41
CA VAL A 329 4.81 -9.72 -9.57
C VAL A 329 4.96 -9.45 -11.06
N LEU A 330 3.88 -9.01 -11.70
CA LEU A 330 3.82 -8.65 -13.12
C LEU A 330 4.22 -7.19 -13.29
N LEU A 331 5.09 -6.89 -14.25
CA LEU A 331 5.40 -5.54 -14.70
C LEU A 331 5.26 -5.44 -16.22
N THR A 332 4.60 -4.39 -16.71
CA THR A 332 4.51 -4.02 -18.14
C THR A 332 4.47 -2.50 -18.34
N ASP A 333 4.91 -2.02 -19.50
CA ASP A 333 4.78 -0.61 -19.91
C ASP A 333 3.78 -0.39 -21.05
N GLY A 334 2.97 -1.41 -21.39
CA GLY A 334 2.10 -1.37 -22.55
C GLY A 334 0.81 -2.20 -22.43
N ARG A 335 -0.08 -2.02 -23.42
CA ARG A 335 -1.23 -2.90 -23.66
C ARG A 335 -0.78 -4.21 -24.28
N GLU A 336 -1.49 -5.30 -23.96
CA GLU A 336 -1.30 -6.56 -24.67
C GLU A 336 -1.71 -6.43 -26.15
N ASN A 337 -0.85 -6.90 -27.06
CA ASN A 337 -1.05 -6.77 -28.51
C ASN A 337 -0.69 -8.05 -29.28
N VAL A 338 -0.42 -9.15 -28.57
CA VAL A 338 -0.13 -10.47 -29.17
C VAL A 338 -0.54 -11.61 -28.23
N ALA A 339 -1.19 -12.64 -28.80
CA ALA A 339 -1.62 -13.80 -28.05
C ALA A 339 -0.44 -14.63 -27.50
N PRO A 340 -0.58 -15.31 -26.34
CA PRO A 340 -1.76 -15.38 -25.49
C PRO A 340 -2.09 -14.08 -24.75
N MET A 341 -3.38 -13.72 -24.75
CA MET A 341 -3.92 -12.57 -24.00
C MET A 341 -4.34 -12.97 -22.58
N ILE A 342 -4.44 -12.01 -21.66
CA ILE A 342 -4.89 -12.15 -20.26
C ILE A 342 -6.19 -12.94 -20.15
N ALA A 343 -7.15 -12.70 -21.06
CA ALA A 343 -8.44 -13.39 -21.08
C ALA A 343 -8.35 -14.94 -21.19
N ASN A 344 -7.19 -15.48 -21.57
CA ASN A 344 -6.94 -16.92 -21.72
C ASN A 344 -6.07 -17.51 -20.59
N VAL A 345 -5.82 -16.75 -19.51
CA VAL A 345 -4.96 -17.14 -18.39
C VAL A 345 -5.80 -17.65 -17.22
N ASN A 346 -5.34 -18.71 -16.55
CA ASN A 346 -5.89 -19.16 -15.27
C ASN A 346 -4.76 -19.23 -14.22
N LEU A 347 -4.86 -18.39 -13.18
CA LEU A 347 -3.88 -18.30 -12.09
C LEU A 347 -4.30 -19.10 -10.84
N GLY A 348 -5.50 -19.68 -10.81
CA GLY A 348 -6.04 -20.36 -9.63
C GLY A 348 -6.13 -19.42 -8.42
N ASP A 349 -5.47 -19.80 -7.32
CA ASP A 349 -5.31 -19.01 -6.08
C ASP A 349 -3.95 -18.29 -6.01
N THR A 350 -3.31 -18.01 -7.14
CA THR A 350 -1.97 -17.41 -7.18
C THR A 350 -2.06 -15.90 -7.06
N ASN A 351 -1.59 -15.38 -5.94
CA ASN A 351 -1.62 -13.97 -5.61
C ASN A 351 -0.84 -13.14 -6.65
N LEU A 352 -1.38 -12.00 -7.07
CA LEU A 352 -0.82 -11.20 -8.18
C LEU A 352 -0.68 -9.72 -7.81
N CYS A 353 0.55 -9.23 -7.74
CA CYS A 353 0.81 -7.79 -7.82
C CYS A 353 1.04 -7.43 -9.29
N ALA A 354 0.33 -6.44 -9.82
CA ALA A 354 0.50 -5.96 -11.19
C ALA A 354 0.95 -4.50 -11.19
N ILE A 355 1.93 -4.19 -12.05
CA ILE A 355 2.64 -2.90 -12.10
C ILE A 355 2.58 -2.36 -13.53
N GLY A 356 1.99 -1.18 -13.70
CA GLY A 356 2.04 -0.41 -14.93
C GLY A 356 3.19 0.60 -14.90
N PHE A 357 4.09 0.56 -15.87
CA PHE A 357 5.24 1.49 -15.94
C PHE A 357 5.23 2.40 -17.18
N ALA A 358 4.08 3.02 -17.43
CA ALA A 358 3.85 3.98 -18.50
C ALA A 358 2.73 4.97 -18.14
N SER A 359 2.39 5.88 -19.05
CA SER A 359 1.21 6.73 -18.91
C SER A 359 -0.08 5.89 -18.93
N PRO A 360 -1.17 6.33 -18.26
CA PRO A 360 -2.45 5.61 -18.27
C PRO A 360 -3.01 5.35 -19.69
N SER A 361 -2.72 6.22 -20.66
CA SER A 361 -3.07 6.03 -22.08
C SER A 361 -2.50 4.75 -22.68
N ASN A 362 -1.28 4.37 -22.28
CA ASN A 362 -0.51 3.29 -22.86
C ASN A 362 -0.74 1.96 -22.14
N LEU A 363 -1.56 1.97 -21.08
CA LEU A 363 -1.89 0.82 -20.26
C LEU A 363 -3.37 0.42 -20.42
N ASP A 364 -3.70 -0.77 -19.92
CA ASP A 364 -5.07 -1.26 -19.73
C ASP A 364 -5.30 -1.45 -18.22
N GLY A 365 -5.39 -0.32 -17.51
CA GLY A 365 -5.42 -0.28 -16.04
C GLY A 365 -6.63 -0.99 -15.46
N ALA A 366 -7.79 -0.90 -16.11
CA ALA A 366 -9.00 -1.59 -15.69
C ALA A 366 -8.85 -3.12 -15.76
N LYS A 367 -8.29 -3.67 -16.85
CA LYS A 367 -8.04 -5.11 -16.98
C LYS A 367 -6.98 -5.60 -15.98
N LEU A 368 -5.91 -4.84 -15.80
CA LEU A 368 -4.82 -5.21 -14.88
C LEU A 368 -5.24 -5.12 -13.40
N ARG A 369 -6.06 -4.13 -13.01
CA ARG A 369 -6.73 -4.10 -11.69
C ARG A 369 -7.64 -5.31 -11.49
N ASN A 370 -8.57 -5.54 -12.43
CA ASN A 370 -9.48 -6.68 -12.35
C ASN A 370 -8.75 -8.02 -12.22
N LEU A 371 -7.62 -8.19 -12.91
CA LEU A 371 -6.80 -9.39 -12.81
C LEU A 371 -6.12 -9.54 -11.44
N ALA A 372 -5.55 -8.46 -10.90
CA ALA A 372 -4.84 -8.46 -9.61
C ALA A 372 -5.79 -8.64 -8.41
N GLU A 373 -6.90 -7.89 -8.38
CA GLU A 373 -7.88 -7.94 -7.28
C GLU A 373 -8.59 -9.29 -7.19
N ARG A 374 -8.91 -9.94 -8.34
CA ARG A 374 -9.44 -11.31 -8.38
C ARG A 374 -8.49 -12.33 -7.74
N GLN A 375 -7.20 -12.01 -7.62
CA GLN A 375 -6.17 -12.83 -6.99
C GLN A 375 -5.78 -12.34 -5.57
N GLY A 376 -6.57 -11.45 -4.96
CA GLY A 376 -6.27 -10.89 -3.63
C GLY A 376 -4.99 -10.05 -3.59
N GLY A 377 -4.51 -9.62 -4.75
CA GLY A 377 -3.34 -8.75 -4.88
C GLY A 377 -3.72 -7.32 -5.21
N ILE A 378 -2.78 -6.56 -5.74
CA ILE A 378 -2.92 -5.12 -5.97
C ILE A 378 -2.47 -4.72 -7.37
N TRP A 379 -3.09 -3.66 -7.90
CA TRP A 379 -2.66 -2.96 -9.12
C TRP A 379 -2.26 -1.53 -8.77
N THR A 380 -1.23 -1.02 -9.44
CA THR A 380 -0.83 0.38 -9.36
C THR A 380 0.00 0.76 -10.60
N SER A 381 0.01 2.04 -10.95
CA SER A 381 0.75 2.56 -12.11
C SER A 381 1.62 3.76 -11.76
N THR A 382 2.72 3.92 -12.51
CA THR A 382 3.57 5.10 -12.43
C THR A 382 4.42 5.29 -13.69
N GLN A 383 4.93 6.51 -13.87
CA GLN A 383 5.93 6.87 -14.86
C GLN A 383 7.29 7.23 -14.20
N ASP A 384 7.34 7.31 -12.87
CA ASP A 384 8.52 7.74 -12.12
C ASP A 384 9.30 6.52 -11.57
N SER A 385 10.61 6.51 -11.75
CA SER A 385 11.47 5.37 -11.35
C SER A 385 11.66 5.22 -9.83
N VAL A 386 11.40 6.28 -9.05
CA VAL A 386 11.38 6.28 -7.59
C VAL A 386 10.07 5.71 -7.09
N GLU A 387 8.95 6.18 -7.64
CA GLU A 387 7.62 5.58 -7.38
C GLU A 387 7.60 4.10 -7.78
N LEU A 388 8.21 3.71 -8.90
CA LEU A 388 8.29 2.31 -9.33
C LEU A 388 8.88 1.41 -8.23
N LYS A 389 9.91 1.89 -7.52
CA LYS A 389 10.49 1.14 -6.40
C LYS A 389 9.54 1.06 -5.22
N LYS A 390 8.84 2.15 -4.85
CA LYS A 390 7.80 2.14 -3.81
C LYS A 390 6.68 1.14 -4.16
N VAL A 391 6.29 1.05 -5.42
CA VAL A 391 5.36 0.03 -5.93
C VAL A 391 5.91 -1.39 -5.70
N PHE A 392 7.19 -1.66 -5.94
CA PHE A 392 7.77 -2.96 -5.58
C PHE A 392 7.81 -3.19 -4.05
N VAL A 393 7.93 -2.15 -3.21
CA VAL A 393 7.75 -2.25 -1.75
C VAL A 393 6.31 -2.61 -1.38
N GLN A 394 5.32 -2.01 -2.05
CA GLN A 394 3.90 -2.34 -1.88
C GLN A 394 3.63 -3.80 -2.29
N CYS A 395 4.12 -4.23 -3.46
CA CYS A 395 4.06 -5.64 -3.88
C CYS A 395 4.71 -6.55 -2.83
N PHE A 396 5.86 -6.18 -2.25
CA PHE A 396 6.51 -6.96 -1.20
C PHE A 396 5.62 -7.09 0.05
N SER A 397 4.99 -5.99 0.49
CA SER A 397 4.05 -5.98 1.63
C SER A 397 2.74 -6.74 1.38
N ASN A 398 2.37 -6.90 0.11
CA ASN A 398 1.28 -7.79 -0.29
C ASN A 398 1.74 -9.26 -0.26
N MET A 399 2.92 -9.55 -0.83
CA MET A 399 3.47 -10.90 -1.10
C MET A 399 4.16 -11.62 0.06
N PHE A 400 4.50 -10.94 1.15
CA PHE A 400 5.21 -11.51 2.31
C PHE A 400 4.59 -11.04 3.65
N ASP A 401 5.10 -11.55 4.77
CA ASP A 401 4.69 -11.12 6.12
C ASP A 401 5.35 -9.79 6.51
N ALA A 402 4.93 -8.72 5.83
CA ALA A 402 5.47 -7.38 6.01
C ALA A 402 4.36 -6.35 5.79
N VAL A 403 4.15 -5.45 6.74
CA VAL A 403 3.14 -4.39 6.69
C VAL A 403 3.83 -3.05 6.43
N GLN A 404 3.33 -2.27 5.47
CA GLN A 404 3.81 -0.90 5.25
C GLN A 404 3.40 -0.01 6.42
N ALA A 405 4.38 0.63 7.06
CA ALA A 405 4.17 1.48 8.22
C ALA A 405 4.23 2.97 7.86
N ILE A 406 5.17 3.35 6.99
CA ILE A 406 5.50 4.74 6.63
C ILE A 406 6.07 4.78 5.20
N ASP A 407 5.68 5.75 4.37
CA ASP A 407 6.19 5.82 2.97
C ASP A 407 6.36 7.22 2.32
N PRO A 408 7.10 8.19 2.92
CA PRO A 408 7.35 9.51 2.35
C PRO A 408 8.25 9.48 1.10
N ILE A 409 7.93 10.34 0.13
CA ILE A 409 8.87 10.83 -0.89
C ILE A 409 9.35 12.21 -0.45
N ASP A 410 10.64 12.47 -0.52
CA ASP A 410 11.23 13.77 -0.21
C ASP A 410 12.45 14.06 -1.12
N MET A 411 12.91 15.30 -1.15
CA MET A 411 14.12 15.71 -1.85
C MET A 411 15.22 15.99 -0.84
N LEU A 412 16.34 15.27 -0.92
CA LEU A 412 17.52 15.57 -0.11
C LEU A 412 18.39 16.60 -0.85
N PRO A 413 18.49 17.87 -0.42
CA PRO A 413 19.35 18.85 -1.07
C PRO A 413 20.81 18.39 -0.97
N TYR A 414 21.62 18.55 -2.02
CA TYR A 414 23.05 18.20 -1.93
C TYR A 414 23.77 19.00 -0.83
N SER A 415 23.26 20.19 -0.49
CA SER A 415 23.70 21.05 0.61
C SER A 415 23.24 20.60 2.02
N SER A 416 22.44 19.54 2.16
CA SER A 416 22.11 18.90 3.44
C SER A 416 22.44 17.41 3.33
N PRO A 417 23.59 16.95 3.85
CA PRO A 417 24.05 15.57 3.63
C PRO A 417 23.21 14.52 4.38
N VAL A 418 22.25 14.93 5.22
CA VAL A 418 21.37 14.04 5.98
C VAL A 418 19.93 14.55 5.91
N SER A 419 18.98 13.62 5.82
CA SER A 419 17.54 13.90 5.81
C SER A 419 16.96 14.14 7.22
N PRO A 420 15.74 14.69 7.32
CA PRO A 420 14.89 14.47 8.49
C PRO A 420 14.69 12.97 8.75
N PRO A 421 14.39 12.56 10.00
CA PRO A 421 14.16 11.17 10.34
C PRO A 421 12.77 10.69 9.92
N THR A 422 12.71 9.49 9.35
CA THR A 422 11.50 8.68 9.24
C THR A 422 11.38 7.86 10.53
N ILE A 423 10.32 8.08 11.32
CA ILE A 423 10.16 7.54 12.68
C ILE A 423 9.11 6.42 12.73
N HIS A 424 9.55 5.17 12.87
CA HIS A 424 8.69 4.00 13.07
C HIS A 424 8.51 3.67 14.54
N GLY A 425 7.31 3.88 15.07
CA GLY A 425 6.90 3.38 16.38
C GLY A 425 6.62 1.88 16.32
N ALA A 426 7.57 1.08 16.81
CA ALA A 426 7.43 -0.37 16.92
C ALA A 426 6.65 -0.75 18.19
N MET A 427 5.74 -1.73 18.07
CA MET A 427 5.00 -2.30 19.21
C MET A 427 4.73 -3.77 18.94
N GLY A 428 5.46 -4.66 19.61
CA GLY A 428 5.33 -6.11 19.42
C GLY A 428 5.92 -6.64 18.12
N ASP A 429 6.41 -5.78 17.21
CA ASP A 429 7.00 -6.17 15.92
C ASP A 429 8.16 -7.16 16.09
N ASP A 430 8.23 -8.19 15.24
CA ASP A 430 9.28 -9.22 15.26
C ASP A 430 10.46 -8.87 14.32
N ALA A 431 10.26 -8.00 13.35
CA ALA A 431 11.30 -7.42 12.50
C ALA A 431 10.85 -6.07 11.91
N VAL A 432 11.80 -5.19 11.62
CA VAL A 432 11.58 -3.92 10.90
C VAL A 432 12.53 -3.86 9.70
N ILE A 433 12.06 -3.37 8.56
CA ILE A 433 12.79 -3.26 7.30
C ILE A 433 12.73 -1.83 6.82
N PHE A 434 13.88 -1.17 6.73
CA PHE A 434 14.03 0.17 6.16
C PHE A 434 14.46 0.03 4.70
N VAL A 435 13.71 0.66 3.79
CA VAL A 435 13.96 0.62 2.34
C VAL A 435 14.16 2.04 1.85
N LEU A 436 15.41 2.38 1.55
CA LEU A 436 15.78 3.65 0.92
C LEU A 436 15.96 3.43 -0.57
N GLY A 437 15.27 4.19 -1.41
CA GLY A 437 15.47 4.21 -2.86
C GLY A 437 15.48 5.63 -3.42
N TRP A 438 16.20 5.85 -4.51
CA TRP A 438 16.36 7.18 -5.13
C TRP A 438 16.46 7.13 -6.65
N ALA A 439 16.35 8.29 -7.32
CA ALA A 439 16.33 8.39 -8.79
C ALA A 439 17.74 8.34 -9.42
N ASP A 440 18.61 9.26 -8.99
CA ASP A 440 19.90 9.53 -9.63
C ASP A 440 20.95 8.44 -9.31
N PRO A 441 21.45 7.67 -10.30
CA PRO A 441 22.47 6.65 -10.07
C PRO A 441 23.87 7.21 -9.80
N ASN A 442 24.09 8.52 -9.97
CA ASN A 442 25.34 9.18 -9.60
C ASN A 442 25.35 9.55 -8.10
N ALA A 443 24.19 9.82 -7.52
CA ALA A 443 24.01 9.96 -6.08
C ALA A 443 24.23 8.62 -5.37
N LYS A 444 24.92 8.66 -4.24
CA LYS A 444 25.14 7.53 -3.34
C LYS A 444 24.48 7.85 -2.01
N LEU A 445 23.32 7.24 -1.73
CA LEU A 445 22.68 7.37 -0.43
C LEU A 445 22.89 6.09 0.41
N ARG A 446 22.84 6.24 1.74
CA ARG A 446 22.82 5.13 2.70
C ARG A 446 21.83 5.41 3.82
N LEU A 447 21.26 4.36 4.39
CA LEU A 447 20.46 4.41 5.61
C LEU A 447 21.36 4.53 6.83
N ALA A 448 21.11 5.55 7.64
CA ALA A 448 21.51 5.62 9.04
C ALA A 448 20.30 5.33 9.91
N VAL A 449 20.39 4.36 10.81
CA VAL A 449 19.28 3.96 11.70
C VAL A 449 19.73 4.06 13.16
N THR A 450 18.87 4.61 14.01
CA THR A 450 19.04 4.62 15.47
C THR A 450 17.91 3.89 16.18
N THR A 451 18.26 3.18 17.27
CA THR A 451 17.32 2.41 18.11
C THR A 451 16.45 3.33 18.98
N PRO A 452 15.39 2.82 19.65
CA PRO A 452 14.55 3.61 20.56
C PRO A 452 15.29 4.29 21.73
N SER A 453 16.40 3.72 22.20
CA SER A 453 17.29 4.36 23.19
C SER A 453 18.28 5.38 22.58
N GLY A 454 18.20 5.62 21.26
CA GLY A 454 19.13 6.45 20.50
C GLY A 454 20.45 5.76 20.14
N GLY A 455 20.57 4.45 20.35
CA GLY A 455 21.75 3.66 19.98
C GLY A 455 21.96 3.57 18.47
N VAL A 456 23.19 3.30 18.03
CA VAL A 456 23.56 3.20 16.62
C VAL A 456 23.27 1.79 16.10
N LEU A 457 22.62 1.63 14.95
CA LEU A 457 22.47 0.31 14.32
C LEU A 457 23.77 -0.13 13.62
N ASN A 458 24.32 -1.29 13.99
CA ASN A 458 25.43 -1.88 13.25
C ASN A 458 24.93 -2.62 12.01
N LEU A 459 25.18 -2.04 10.83
CA LEU A 459 24.75 -2.59 9.54
C LEU A 459 25.41 -3.92 9.14
N VAL A 460 26.47 -4.34 9.83
CA VAL A 460 27.13 -5.65 9.68
C VAL A 460 27.02 -6.52 10.95
N GLY A 461 26.19 -6.10 11.92
CA GLY A 461 25.98 -6.78 13.18
C GLY A 461 25.08 -8.03 13.08
N PRO A 462 25.11 -8.92 14.08
CA PRO A 462 24.22 -10.08 14.14
C PRO A 462 22.75 -9.64 14.21
N GLY A 463 21.88 -10.32 13.47
CA GLY A 463 20.45 -9.99 13.39
C GLY A 463 20.11 -8.83 12.44
N VAL A 464 21.11 -8.23 11.78
CA VAL A 464 20.91 -7.18 10.77
C VAL A 464 21.26 -7.72 9.38
N GLN A 465 20.40 -7.45 8.40
CA GLN A 465 20.63 -7.74 6.99
C GLN A 465 20.67 -6.43 6.22
N SER A 466 21.87 -5.97 5.85
CA SER A 466 22.08 -4.79 4.99
C SER A 466 22.37 -5.23 3.55
N ARG A 467 21.71 -4.60 2.57
CA ARG A 467 21.91 -4.80 1.12
C ARG A 467 21.91 -3.46 0.41
N VAL A 468 22.90 -3.23 -0.45
CA VAL A 468 23.07 -1.96 -1.17
C VAL A 468 23.23 -2.26 -2.64
N GLY A 469 22.41 -1.64 -3.46
CA GLY A 469 22.47 -1.75 -4.92
C GLY A 469 22.82 -0.43 -5.59
N ARG A 470 22.41 -0.29 -6.85
CA ARG A 470 22.75 0.85 -7.70
C ARG A 470 22.10 2.15 -7.20
N THR A 471 20.85 2.05 -6.77
CA THR A 471 19.97 3.19 -6.44
C THR A 471 19.02 2.85 -5.28
N TRP A 472 19.44 1.96 -4.39
CA TRP A 472 18.72 1.57 -3.17
C TRP A 472 19.66 1.06 -2.06
N HIS A 473 19.17 1.10 -0.82
CA HIS A 473 19.73 0.46 0.37
C HIS A 473 18.58 -0.12 1.20
N VAL A 474 18.59 -1.43 1.42
CA VAL A 474 17.67 -2.15 2.31
C VAL A 474 18.39 -2.52 3.61
N VAL A 475 17.75 -2.30 4.75
CA VAL A 475 18.22 -2.72 6.07
C VAL A 475 17.08 -3.41 6.83
N ARG A 476 17.13 -4.75 6.98
CA ARG A 476 16.28 -5.48 7.92
C ARG A 476 16.97 -5.58 9.28
N VAL A 477 16.22 -5.34 10.34
CA VAL A 477 16.59 -5.58 11.75
C VAL A 477 15.64 -6.61 12.33
N LYS A 478 16.16 -7.75 12.81
CA LYS A 478 15.40 -8.71 13.60
C LYS A 478 15.23 -8.19 15.03
N LEU A 479 14.02 -8.25 15.58
CA LEU A 479 13.72 -7.74 16.93
C LEU A 479 13.50 -8.88 17.95
N PRO A 480 13.93 -8.69 19.22
CA PRO A 480 14.65 -7.53 19.75
C PRO A 480 16.12 -7.45 19.30
N TYR A 481 16.61 -6.25 19.00
CA TYR A 481 18.02 -5.97 18.73
C TYR A 481 18.67 -5.40 20.01
N HIS A 482 19.67 -6.09 20.56
CA HIS A 482 20.25 -5.82 21.89
C HIS A 482 19.23 -5.64 23.03
N GLY A 483 18.08 -6.32 22.95
CA GLY A 483 16.98 -6.22 23.92
C GLY A 483 15.97 -5.12 23.62
N GLU A 484 16.21 -4.25 22.64
CA GLU A 484 15.28 -3.22 22.19
C GLU A 484 14.30 -3.80 21.15
N ARG A 485 12.99 -3.65 21.38
CA ARG A 485 11.91 -3.99 20.44
C ARG A 485 10.98 -2.79 20.26
N ASP A 486 10.20 -2.50 21.30
CA ASP A 486 9.16 -1.47 21.31
C ASP A 486 9.78 -0.05 21.38
N GLY A 487 9.15 0.93 20.71
CA GLY A 487 9.53 2.35 20.72
C GLY A 487 9.91 2.91 19.34
N ASP A 488 10.39 4.16 19.32
CA ASP A 488 10.63 4.94 18.10
C ASP A 488 11.97 4.61 17.44
N TRP A 489 11.95 3.86 16.34
CA TRP A 489 13.09 3.64 15.47
C TRP A 489 13.21 4.76 14.45
N ALA A 490 14.38 5.38 14.32
CA ALA A 490 14.59 6.51 13.42
C ALA A 490 15.55 6.18 12.28
N ALA A 491 15.08 6.30 11.03
CA ALA A 491 15.90 6.13 9.82
C ALA A 491 16.12 7.45 9.08
N ARG A 492 17.33 7.69 8.58
CA ARG A 492 17.71 8.87 7.79
C ARG A 492 18.44 8.45 6.53
N ALA A 493 18.20 9.15 5.42
CA ALA A 493 19.01 9.06 4.22
C ALA A 493 20.26 9.94 4.39
N VAL A 494 21.43 9.38 4.11
CA VAL A 494 22.72 10.06 4.21
C VAL A 494 23.42 10.04 2.85
N LEU A 495 23.79 11.21 2.37
CA LEU A 495 24.49 11.41 1.11
C LEU A 495 25.99 11.14 1.29
N GLN A 496 26.54 10.21 0.51
CA GLN A 496 27.89 9.69 0.68
C GLN A 496 28.88 10.27 -0.35
N PRO A 497 30.14 10.54 0.04
CA PRO A 497 30.69 10.38 1.39
C PRO A 497 30.28 11.51 2.35
N ALA A 498 29.77 11.15 3.52
CA ALA A 498 29.70 12.07 4.66
C ALA A 498 31.11 12.20 5.26
N ARG A 499 31.68 13.43 5.30
CA ARG A 499 33.06 13.64 5.77
C ARG A 499 33.13 13.81 7.28
N GLY A 500 32.21 14.54 7.89
CA GLY A 500 32.21 14.71 9.33
C GLY A 500 31.19 15.69 9.87
N PHE A 501 31.17 15.81 11.19
CA PHE A 501 30.42 16.83 11.92
C PHE A 501 31.38 17.71 12.72
N VAL A 502 31.07 19.00 12.77
CA VAL A 502 31.77 19.95 13.65
C VAL A 502 30.76 20.57 14.60
N ASN A 503 31.04 20.47 15.89
CA ASN A 503 30.18 20.94 16.97
C ASN A 503 30.82 22.17 17.62
N GLY A 504 30.09 23.29 17.62
CA GLY A 504 30.51 24.58 18.18
C GLY A 504 30.48 24.63 19.71
N PHE A 505 30.37 23.50 20.38
CA PHE A 505 30.12 23.41 21.81
C PHE A 505 31.04 22.36 22.44
N SER A 506 31.50 22.60 23.66
CA SER A 506 32.34 21.65 24.38
C SER A 506 31.54 20.45 24.90
N SER A 507 32.23 19.36 25.21
CA SER A 507 31.70 18.15 25.82
C SER A 507 30.89 18.36 27.11
N LEU A 508 31.01 19.52 27.78
CA LEU A 508 30.28 19.87 29.00
C LEU A 508 29.34 21.09 28.80
N ALA A 509 29.11 21.54 27.58
CA ALA A 509 28.30 22.72 27.30
C ALA A 509 26.78 22.48 27.40
N LEU A 510 26.31 21.23 27.35
CA LEU A 510 24.89 20.88 27.43
C LEU A 510 24.46 20.54 28.85
N ALA A 511 23.31 21.07 29.26
CA ALA A 511 22.73 20.81 30.58
C ALA A 511 22.24 19.36 30.73
N ASP A 512 21.75 18.75 29.64
CA ASP A 512 21.45 17.32 29.56
C ASP A 512 22.54 16.60 28.74
N GLN A 513 23.41 15.89 29.45
CA GLN A 513 24.51 15.11 28.87
C GLN A 513 24.02 13.85 28.15
N THR A 514 22.88 13.27 28.56
CA THR A 514 22.29 12.08 27.94
C THR A 514 21.70 12.43 26.58
N ALA A 515 20.94 13.54 26.50
CA ALA A 515 20.42 14.06 25.25
C ALA A 515 21.56 14.55 24.33
N GLY A 516 22.61 15.14 24.90
CA GLY A 516 23.85 15.46 24.19
C GLY A 516 24.52 14.23 23.56
N ALA A 517 24.60 13.12 24.31
CA ALA A 517 25.12 11.87 23.78
C ALA A 517 24.22 11.28 22.68
N GLY A 518 22.90 11.45 22.75
CA GLY A 518 21.95 11.11 21.68
C GLY A 518 22.19 11.86 20.36
N LEU A 519 22.52 13.16 20.44
CA LEU A 519 22.97 13.94 19.27
C LEU A 519 24.27 13.34 18.69
N VAL A 520 25.27 13.04 19.52
CA VAL A 520 26.53 12.44 19.05
C VAL A 520 26.31 11.04 18.46
N ARG A 521 25.46 10.19 19.05
CA ARG A 521 25.07 8.88 18.48
C ARG A 521 24.42 9.03 17.10
N SER A 522 23.54 10.02 16.91
CA SER A 522 22.93 10.30 15.61
C SER A 522 23.93 10.78 14.55
N GLN A 523 24.95 11.55 14.96
CA GLN A 523 26.09 11.92 14.10
C GLN A 523 26.92 10.69 13.73
N ILE A 524 27.26 9.84 14.70
CA ILE A 524 27.98 8.58 14.48
C ILE A 524 27.22 7.67 13.51
N ALA A 525 25.92 7.42 13.73
CA ALA A 525 25.08 6.62 12.83
C ALA A 525 25.12 7.14 11.39
N SER A 526 25.13 8.47 11.22
CA SER A 526 25.19 9.10 9.90
C SER A 526 26.53 8.87 9.19
N LEU A 527 27.65 8.97 9.90
CA LEU A 527 28.98 8.68 9.34
C LEU A 527 29.11 7.20 8.99
N CYS A 528 28.77 6.33 9.94
CA CYS A 528 28.95 4.87 9.85
C CYS A 528 28.00 4.17 8.87
N ALA A 529 27.00 4.85 8.32
CA ALA A 529 26.06 4.34 7.30
C ALA A 529 26.75 3.76 6.03
N GLY A 530 27.99 4.17 5.77
CA GLY A 530 28.84 3.60 4.71
C GLY A 530 29.26 2.14 4.96
N GLY A 531 29.26 1.67 6.21
CA GLY A 531 29.75 0.33 6.60
C GLY A 531 31.23 0.29 6.98
N GLY A 532 31.82 1.41 7.41
CA GLY A 532 33.23 1.52 7.81
C GLY A 532 33.38 2.33 9.09
N CYS A 533 33.18 1.69 10.24
CA CYS A 533 33.49 2.21 11.58
C CYS A 533 34.07 1.08 12.47
N GLY A 534 35.02 0.32 11.90
CA GLY A 534 35.69 -0.78 12.59
C GLY A 534 36.83 -0.32 13.49
N ASN A 535 37.52 0.75 13.10
CA ASN A 535 38.60 1.38 13.87
C ASN A 535 38.21 2.80 14.26
N VAL A 536 37.82 3.00 15.52
CA VAL A 536 37.43 4.31 16.06
C VAL A 536 38.53 4.84 16.99
N LEU A 537 38.96 6.08 16.77
CA LEU A 537 39.88 6.80 17.67
C LEU A 537 39.10 7.87 18.43
N TYR A 538 39.19 7.84 19.76
CA TYR A 538 38.58 8.82 20.65
C TYR A 538 39.65 9.58 21.44
N TYR A 539 39.54 10.91 21.48
CA TYR A 539 40.36 11.75 22.36
C TYR A 539 39.58 12.97 22.88
N GLN A 540 39.80 13.27 24.17
CA GLN A 540 39.31 14.48 24.82
C GLN A 540 40.43 15.12 25.66
N ASP A 541 40.62 16.42 25.48
CA ASP A 541 41.62 17.23 26.20
C ASP A 541 41.13 17.59 27.64
N VAL A 542 42.05 17.97 28.53
CA VAL A 542 41.77 18.24 29.96
C VAL A 542 41.01 19.55 30.20
N THR A 543 40.22 19.57 31.27
CA THR A 543 39.82 20.79 31.99
C THR A 543 40.56 20.87 33.35
N ASN A 544 40.67 22.07 33.94
CA ASN A 544 41.77 22.35 34.86
C ASN A 544 41.55 21.91 36.34
N ALA A 545 42.32 20.89 36.74
CA ALA A 545 43.03 20.78 38.02
C ALA A 545 42.32 20.55 39.39
N THR A 546 40.99 20.40 39.51
CA THR A 546 40.35 20.17 40.85
C THR A 546 39.31 19.04 40.94
N SER A 547 39.49 17.92 40.21
CA SER A 547 38.52 16.82 40.00
C SER A 547 37.46 17.21 38.94
N GLN A 548 37.15 16.46 37.89
CA GLN A 548 37.53 15.11 37.40
C GLN A 548 37.16 15.07 35.88
N ILE A 549 37.65 14.24 34.96
CA ILE A 549 38.55 13.08 34.93
C ILE A 549 39.53 13.27 33.74
N HIS A 550 40.78 12.78 33.80
CA HIS A 550 41.60 12.52 32.60
C HIS A 550 41.69 11.00 32.39
N GLY A 551 41.30 10.51 31.20
CA GLY A 551 41.15 9.07 30.91
C GLY A 551 39.92 8.42 31.57
N GLY A 552 38.80 8.33 30.83
CA GLY A 552 37.63 7.51 31.23
C GLY A 552 36.46 8.24 31.90
N GLY A 553 36.30 9.56 31.71
CA GLY A 553 35.22 10.34 32.31
C GLY A 553 33.96 10.44 31.46
N THR A 554 32.78 10.42 32.10
CA THR A 554 31.46 10.51 31.46
C THR A 554 31.18 11.91 30.90
N SER A 555 31.61 12.14 29.66
CA SER A 555 31.16 13.27 28.81
C SER A 555 30.23 12.77 27.71
N MET A 556 29.42 13.63 27.08
CA MET A 556 28.52 13.19 25.99
C MET A 556 29.22 12.46 24.82
N TYR A 557 30.46 12.84 24.47
CA TYR A 557 31.22 12.16 23.42
C TYR A 557 31.78 10.82 23.89
N HIS A 558 32.27 10.75 25.14
CA HIS A 558 32.73 9.52 25.76
C HIS A 558 31.59 8.50 25.90
N ASP A 559 30.43 8.95 26.41
CA ASP A 559 29.24 8.13 26.56
C ASP A 559 28.78 7.56 25.22
N ALA A 560 28.65 8.40 24.20
CA ALA A 560 28.29 7.95 22.86
C ALA A 560 29.31 6.93 22.31
N VAL A 561 30.61 7.25 22.26
CA VAL A 561 31.59 6.35 21.62
C VAL A 561 31.75 5.04 22.38
N LEU A 562 31.91 5.06 23.71
CA LEU A 562 32.18 3.84 24.47
C LEU A 562 30.92 3.00 24.71
N THR A 563 29.73 3.60 24.84
CA THR A 563 28.49 2.81 24.92
C THR A 563 28.25 2.08 23.61
N GLU A 564 28.36 2.76 22.45
CA GLU A 564 28.16 2.07 21.18
C GLU A 564 29.25 1.04 20.87
N SER A 565 30.52 1.28 21.23
CA SER A 565 31.59 0.28 21.09
C SER A 565 31.36 -0.93 22.01
N SER A 566 30.98 -0.70 23.28
CA SER A 566 30.70 -1.79 24.25
C SER A 566 29.47 -2.63 23.91
N ARG A 567 28.47 -2.04 23.23
CA ARG A 567 27.30 -2.76 22.67
C ARG A 567 27.63 -3.58 21.42
N GLY A 568 28.80 -3.37 20.79
CA GLY A 568 29.12 -3.92 19.46
C GLY A 568 28.46 -3.17 18.30
N ASN A 569 27.91 -1.98 18.58
CA ASN A 569 27.32 -1.10 17.58
C ASN A 569 28.40 -0.35 16.76
N LEU A 570 29.59 -0.18 17.34
CA LEU A 570 30.82 0.25 16.67
C LEU A 570 31.90 -0.83 16.80
N GLY A 571 32.94 -0.71 15.98
CA GLY A 571 34.19 -1.42 16.21
C GLY A 571 34.92 -0.95 17.48
N ASN A 572 36.13 -1.46 17.70
CA ASN A 572 36.85 -1.25 18.95
C ASN A 572 37.33 0.22 19.07
N ALA A 573 36.81 0.94 20.07
CA ALA A 573 37.17 2.33 20.32
C ALA A 573 38.51 2.43 21.07
N THR A 574 39.54 2.91 20.38
CA THR A 574 40.83 3.25 21.00
C THR A 574 40.73 4.62 21.65
N VAL A 575 40.87 4.68 22.97
CA VAL A 575 40.92 5.93 23.73
C VAL A 575 42.37 6.38 23.92
N ALA A 576 42.74 7.52 23.34
CA ALA A 576 44.06 8.11 23.53
C ALA A 576 44.20 8.69 24.94
N LYS A 577 45.36 8.48 25.57
CA LYS A 577 45.60 8.76 26.99
C LYS A 577 46.16 10.16 27.27
N SER A 578 46.80 10.78 26.28
CA SER A 578 47.36 12.13 26.34
C SER A 578 47.39 12.77 24.95
N ALA A 579 47.78 14.04 24.85
CA ALA A 579 47.91 14.74 23.58
C ALA A 579 49.01 14.12 22.68
N GLU A 580 50.10 13.64 23.28
CA GLU A 580 51.21 12.94 22.60
C GLU A 580 50.79 11.55 22.13
N ASP A 581 50.03 10.81 22.95
CA ASP A 581 49.48 9.49 22.58
C ASP A 581 48.48 9.64 21.43
N PHE A 582 47.62 10.66 21.45
CA PHE A 582 46.72 10.98 20.35
C PHE A 582 47.49 11.34 19.06
N ALA A 583 48.53 12.18 19.16
CA ALA A 583 49.41 12.49 18.03
C ALA A 583 50.10 11.23 17.45
N SER A 584 50.57 10.33 18.32
CA SER A 584 51.15 9.04 17.93
C SER A 584 50.12 8.15 17.23
N LEU A 585 48.92 8.03 17.77
CA LEU A 585 47.84 7.21 17.21
C LEU A 585 47.35 7.75 15.87
N LEU A 586 47.14 9.07 15.72
CA LEU A 586 46.83 9.71 14.44
C LEU A 586 47.90 9.39 13.38
N SER A 587 49.18 9.46 13.76
CA SER A 587 50.32 9.20 12.86
C SER A 587 50.41 7.74 12.39
N ARG A 588 49.79 6.78 13.09
CA ARG A 588 49.70 5.38 12.63
C ARG A 588 48.72 5.18 11.47
N GLY A 589 47.72 6.06 11.35
CA GLY A 589 46.64 5.93 10.37
C GLY A 589 45.76 4.68 10.60
N GLY A 590 44.93 4.34 9.61
CA GLY A 590 44.04 3.17 9.66
C GLY A 590 42.75 3.37 10.47
N TRP A 591 42.45 4.60 10.88
CA TRP A 591 41.20 4.99 11.54
C TRP A 591 40.11 5.23 10.51
N ASP A 592 38.90 4.75 10.77
CA ASP A 592 37.72 5.07 9.96
C ASP A 592 37.03 6.33 10.50
N LEU A 593 36.93 6.43 11.84
CA LEU A 593 36.27 7.52 12.55
C LEU A 593 37.18 8.09 13.65
N VAL A 594 37.34 9.41 13.67
CA VAL A 594 38.01 10.16 14.75
C VAL A 594 37.00 11.04 15.47
N VAL A 595 36.80 10.82 16.77
CA VAL A 595 35.98 11.67 17.64
C VAL A 595 36.90 12.45 18.58
N TYR A 596 36.90 13.78 18.42
CA TYR A 596 37.85 14.71 19.04
C TYR A 596 37.14 15.89 19.70
N ASN A 597 37.45 16.17 20.96
CA ASN A 597 36.94 17.33 21.69
C ASN A 597 38.02 18.00 22.57
N ALA A 598 38.32 19.27 22.32
CA ALA A 598 39.18 20.11 23.18
C ALA A 598 38.42 21.33 23.72
N PRO A 599 38.06 21.36 25.03
CA PRO A 599 37.25 22.44 25.60
C PRO A 599 38.04 23.74 25.88
N GLY A 600 39.35 23.64 26.15
CA GLY A 600 40.23 24.74 26.59
C GLY A 600 40.85 24.47 27.97
N PRO A 601 41.91 25.18 28.39
CA PRO A 601 42.46 26.42 27.81
C PRO A 601 43.85 26.26 27.17
N GLY A 602 44.22 25.05 26.72
CA GLY A 602 45.56 24.75 26.20
C GLY A 602 45.98 25.58 24.98
N GLY A 603 47.30 25.79 24.84
CA GLY A 603 47.92 26.36 23.66
C GLY A 603 47.94 25.40 22.46
N SER A 604 48.93 25.55 21.57
CA SER A 604 49.15 24.55 20.52
C SER A 604 49.55 23.20 21.14
N GLN A 605 49.05 22.12 20.56
CA GLN A 605 49.18 20.76 21.07
C GLN A 605 49.93 19.86 20.07
N PRO A 606 50.62 18.79 20.53
CA PRO A 606 51.38 17.86 19.68
C PRO A 606 50.60 17.26 18.50
N TYR A 607 49.28 17.11 18.63
CA TYR A 607 48.41 16.53 17.61
C TYR A 607 47.97 17.52 16.52
N ASP A 608 48.18 18.83 16.69
CA ASP A 608 47.55 19.88 15.86
C ASP A 608 47.83 19.69 14.35
N GLN A 609 49.09 19.46 13.99
CA GLN A 609 49.51 19.28 12.58
C GLN A 609 49.02 17.95 12.01
N ALA A 610 49.08 16.86 12.79
CA ALA A 610 48.65 15.53 12.34
C ALA A 610 47.13 15.49 12.10
N LEU A 611 46.35 16.04 13.03
CA LEU A 611 44.89 16.09 12.92
C LEU A 611 44.46 17.01 11.76
N SER A 612 44.99 18.23 11.67
CA SER A 612 44.61 19.14 10.58
C SER A 612 44.95 18.57 9.20
N SER A 613 46.12 17.97 9.02
CA SER A 613 46.49 17.28 7.76
C SER A 613 45.50 16.15 7.42
N LEU A 614 45.20 15.27 8.38
CA LEU A 614 44.29 14.13 8.19
C LEU A 614 42.87 14.58 7.75
N LEU A 615 42.36 15.66 8.35
CA LEU A 615 41.07 16.26 8.02
C LEU A 615 41.08 16.93 6.64
N CYS A 616 42.12 17.71 6.33
CA CYS A 616 42.27 18.38 5.05
C CYS A 616 42.40 17.36 3.89
N GLU A 617 43.19 16.30 4.07
CA GLU A 617 43.33 15.18 3.13
C GLU A 617 42.03 14.37 2.95
N GLY A 618 41.07 14.47 3.89
CA GLY A 618 39.78 13.78 3.82
C GLY A 618 39.85 12.27 3.97
N ARG A 619 40.89 11.76 4.65
CA ARG A 619 41.19 10.33 4.78
C ARG A 619 40.45 9.62 5.92
N VAL A 620 39.66 10.36 6.70
CA VAL A 620 38.96 9.86 7.87
C VAL A 620 37.60 10.54 7.98
N GLN A 621 36.61 9.85 8.54
CA GLN A 621 35.38 10.48 9.01
C GLN A 621 35.62 11.08 10.40
N TYR A 622 34.93 12.17 10.75
CA TYR A 622 35.22 12.85 12.02
C TYR A 622 34.02 13.46 12.73
N ILE A 623 34.12 13.54 14.04
CA ILE A 623 33.32 14.44 14.88
C ILE A 623 34.30 15.32 15.67
N VAL A 624 34.30 16.62 15.41
CA VAL A 624 35.27 17.58 15.95
C VAL A 624 34.59 18.66 16.78
N SER A 625 35.16 18.98 17.93
CA SER A 625 34.90 20.22 18.67
C SER A 625 36.22 20.78 19.20
N ASP A 626 36.55 22.02 18.85
CA ASP A 626 37.78 22.68 19.33
C ASP A 626 37.48 24.10 19.84
N GLY A 627 37.32 24.22 21.15
CA GLY A 627 37.13 25.48 21.86
C GLY A 627 38.42 26.27 22.12
N ARG A 628 39.60 25.76 21.76
CA ARG A 628 40.88 26.45 22.05
C ARG A 628 41.02 27.72 21.18
N PRO A 629 41.32 28.90 21.75
CA PRO A 629 41.47 30.15 21.00
C PRO A 629 42.86 30.25 20.33
N THR A 630 43.25 29.28 19.52
CA THR A 630 44.56 29.20 18.86
C THR A 630 44.45 29.13 17.34
N SER A 631 45.47 29.64 16.63
CA SER A 631 45.56 29.56 15.17
C SER A 631 45.63 28.13 14.63
N SER A 632 46.11 27.18 15.45
CA SER A 632 46.16 25.75 15.14
C SER A 632 44.79 25.07 15.28
N ALA A 633 44.01 25.42 16.30
CA ALA A 633 42.60 25.02 16.41
C ALA A 633 41.77 25.58 15.24
N ASP A 634 42.01 26.83 14.84
CA ASP A 634 41.37 27.39 13.65
C ASP A 634 41.82 26.68 12.36
N ALA A 635 43.02 26.11 12.31
CA ALA A 635 43.47 25.29 11.17
C ALA A 635 42.76 23.93 11.14
N ILE A 636 42.57 23.28 12.30
CA ILE A 636 41.76 22.06 12.44
C ILE A 636 40.33 22.33 11.96
N LEU A 637 39.68 23.40 12.44
CA LEU A 637 38.31 23.76 12.04
C LEU A 637 38.21 24.08 10.54
N ARG A 638 39.16 24.82 9.96
CA ARG A 638 39.21 25.09 8.51
C ARG A 638 39.39 23.81 7.68
N CYS A 639 40.27 22.90 8.10
CA CYS A 639 40.41 21.59 7.45
C CYS A 639 39.16 20.71 7.61
N ALA A 640 38.44 20.86 8.72
CA ALA A 640 37.12 20.31 8.94
C ALA A 640 35.99 21.06 8.19
N GLY A 641 36.31 21.99 7.28
CA GLY A 641 35.34 22.66 6.39
C GLY A 641 34.51 23.78 7.02
N VAL A 642 34.86 24.26 8.22
CA VAL A 642 34.13 25.34 8.91
C VAL A 642 35.07 26.45 9.40
N THR A 643 34.47 27.57 9.81
CA THR A 643 35.17 28.69 10.44
C THR A 643 34.52 29.03 11.77
N ARG A 644 35.37 29.39 12.74
CA ARG A 644 34.96 29.79 14.09
C ARG A 644 34.42 31.21 14.08
N GLY A 645 33.25 31.41 14.68
CA GLY A 645 32.70 32.72 15.04
C GLY A 645 33.09 33.13 16.46
N ALA A 646 32.34 34.09 17.03
CA ALA A 646 32.55 34.52 18.40
C ALA A 646 32.25 33.42 19.43
N PHE A 647 32.98 33.43 20.54
CA PHE A 647 32.64 32.62 21.71
C PHE A 647 31.35 33.13 22.35
N ILE A 648 30.54 32.17 22.83
CA ILE A 648 29.24 32.36 23.45
C ILE A 648 29.37 31.88 24.90
N THR A 649 29.06 32.76 25.83
CA THR A 649 28.85 32.43 27.24
C THR A 649 27.37 32.14 27.43
N ALA A 650 27.02 30.96 27.90
CA ALA A 650 25.63 30.57 28.12
C ALA A 650 24.98 31.43 29.22
N GLY A 651 23.95 32.19 28.84
CA GLY A 651 23.02 32.85 29.76
C GLY A 651 21.67 32.12 29.80
N ASP A 652 20.83 32.47 30.78
CA ASP A 652 19.51 31.87 30.96
C ASP A 652 18.67 31.97 29.68
N GLY A 653 18.18 30.82 29.19
CA GLY A 653 17.42 30.72 27.93
C GLY A 653 18.24 30.43 26.67
N THR A 654 19.57 30.26 26.75
CA THR A 654 20.37 29.82 25.59
C THR A 654 20.22 28.30 25.36
N SER A 655 19.81 27.90 24.16
CA SER A 655 19.59 26.50 23.79
C SER A 655 20.05 26.19 22.36
N LEU A 656 20.29 24.91 22.07
CA LEU A 656 20.42 24.39 20.72
C LEU A 656 19.03 24.10 20.15
N THR A 657 18.74 24.66 18.99
CA THR A 657 17.55 24.33 18.18
C THR A 657 17.98 23.42 17.02
N PRO A 658 17.29 22.29 16.77
CA PRO A 658 17.68 21.34 15.74
C PRO A 658 17.46 21.92 14.34
N GLY A 659 18.33 21.55 13.40
CA GLY A 659 18.16 21.81 11.97
C GLY A 659 17.23 20.80 11.31
N SER A 660 17.15 20.84 9.98
CA SER A 660 16.29 19.98 9.15
C SER A 660 16.47 18.47 9.43
N SER A 661 17.70 18.02 9.68
CA SER A 661 18.01 16.60 9.92
C SER A 661 17.53 16.05 11.27
N GLN A 662 17.08 16.93 12.18
CA GLN A 662 16.51 16.60 13.50
C GLN A 662 17.25 15.47 14.24
N PHE A 663 18.54 15.69 14.57
CA PHE A 663 19.34 14.71 15.34
C PHE A 663 18.95 14.58 16.82
N PHE A 664 18.13 15.49 17.33
CA PHE A 664 17.56 15.44 18.66
C PHE A 664 16.16 16.06 18.65
N PRO A 665 15.24 15.59 19.52
CA PRO A 665 13.92 16.19 19.67
C PRO A 665 13.99 17.46 20.52
N GLY A 666 13.16 18.46 20.18
CA GLY A 666 13.03 19.69 20.97
C GLY A 666 14.31 20.53 21.01
N GLN A 667 14.46 21.36 22.04
CA GLN A 667 15.66 22.18 22.27
C GLN A 667 16.52 21.61 23.39
N LEU A 668 17.85 21.69 23.26
CA LEU A 668 18.80 21.31 24.31
C LEU A 668 19.38 22.54 25.00
N GLY A 669 19.11 22.74 26.28
CA GLY A 669 19.63 23.87 27.05
C GLY A 669 21.15 23.81 27.23
N LEU A 670 21.81 24.97 27.13
CA LEU A 670 23.23 25.09 27.50
C LEU A 670 23.40 25.19 29.02
N GLN A 671 24.51 24.69 29.54
CA GLN A 671 24.85 24.74 30.96
C GLN A 671 25.47 26.10 31.34
N ASN A 672 25.16 26.60 32.54
CA ASN A 672 25.57 27.93 32.99
C ASN A 672 27.11 28.07 33.11
N SER A 673 27.61 29.22 32.67
CA SER A 673 28.99 29.72 32.77
C SER A 673 29.74 29.55 34.11
N LEU A 674 29.03 29.31 35.22
CA LEU A 674 29.64 28.98 36.53
C LEU A 674 30.49 27.70 36.47
N ILE A 675 30.20 26.78 35.55
CA ILE A 675 31.15 25.73 35.16
C ILE A 675 32.12 26.35 34.15
N ARG A 676 33.38 26.55 34.59
CA ARG A 676 34.39 27.38 33.89
C ARG A 676 34.66 27.00 32.42
N ASP A 677 34.34 25.76 32.05
CA ASP A 677 34.64 25.15 30.75
C ASP A 677 33.40 24.91 29.85
N ALA A 678 32.21 25.37 30.28
CA ALA A 678 30.95 25.28 29.52
C ALA A 678 30.83 26.34 28.39
N ARG A 679 31.93 26.63 27.70
CA ARG A 679 31.95 27.62 26.60
C ARG A 679 31.51 27.01 25.28
N SER A 680 30.77 27.79 24.50
CA SER A 680 30.39 27.48 23.12
C SER A 680 30.92 28.56 22.17
N TYR A 681 30.80 28.35 20.86
CA TYR A 681 31.21 29.27 19.80
C TYR A 681 30.36 29.05 18.56
N ALA A 682 30.06 30.12 17.83
CA ALA A 682 29.34 30.01 16.57
C ALA A 682 30.19 29.32 15.48
N LEU A 683 29.55 28.58 14.58
CA LEU A 683 30.16 28.02 13.37
C LEU A 683 29.55 28.65 12.11
N THR A 684 30.39 28.84 11.08
CA THR A 684 29.92 29.14 9.71
C THR A 684 30.70 28.34 8.68
N GLY A 685 30.03 27.96 7.59
CA GLY A 685 30.48 26.90 6.67
C GLY A 685 29.67 25.61 6.88
N GLY A 686 29.66 24.73 5.87
CA GLY A 686 28.89 23.48 5.86
C GLY A 686 27.38 23.64 6.01
N SER A 687 26.69 22.53 6.33
CA SER A 687 25.24 22.48 6.49
C SER A 687 24.81 22.53 7.96
N ALA A 688 24.01 23.52 8.37
CA ALA A 688 23.61 23.69 9.77
C ALA A 688 22.68 22.55 10.26
N GLN A 689 23.17 21.77 11.23
CA GLN A 689 22.43 20.65 11.86
C GLN A 689 21.81 21.03 13.20
N ALA A 690 22.33 22.09 13.83
CA ALA A 690 21.73 22.78 14.95
C ALA A 690 22.14 24.26 14.91
N SER A 691 21.30 25.14 15.43
CA SER A 691 21.58 26.59 15.59
C SER A 691 21.39 27.02 17.04
N TYR A 692 22.08 28.08 17.46
CA TYR A 692 21.84 28.67 18.78
C TYR A 692 20.53 29.48 18.79
N SER A 693 19.81 29.45 19.92
CA SER A 693 18.70 30.34 20.22
C SER A 693 19.18 31.60 20.97
N GLY A 694 18.26 32.41 21.50
CA GLY A 694 18.61 33.54 22.38
C GLY A 694 19.28 34.74 21.68
N GLY A 695 19.10 34.90 20.36
CA GLY A 695 19.66 36.03 19.58
C GLY A 695 21.12 35.85 19.14
N VAL A 696 21.73 34.70 19.45
CA VAL A 696 23.07 34.33 18.96
C VAL A 696 23.02 34.02 17.46
N ARG A 697 23.98 34.54 16.69
CA ARG A 697 24.09 34.26 15.24
C ARG A 697 25.08 33.13 14.96
N GLY A 698 24.68 32.20 14.10
CA GLY A 698 25.53 31.12 13.57
C GLY A 698 25.09 29.71 14.01
N SER A 699 25.69 28.70 13.40
CA SER A 699 25.38 27.30 13.65
C SER A 699 26.04 26.81 14.94
N ALA A 700 25.37 25.90 15.65
CA ALA A 700 25.90 25.19 16.82
C ALA A 700 26.44 23.81 16.44
N SER A 701 25.90 23.18 15.41
CA SER A 701 26.44 21.95 14.82
C SER A 701 26.34 22.04 13.31
N VAL A 702 27.37 21.54 12.62
CA VAL A 702 27.51 21.59 11.17
C VAL A 702 27.87 20.20 10.63
N ALA A 703 27.19 19.77 9.57
CA ALA A 703 27.59 18.63 8.77
C ALA A 703 28.47 19.09 7.60
N VAL A 704 29.51 18.31 7.31
CA VAL A 704 30.49 18.58 6.26
C VAL A 704 30.66 17.33 5.40
N GLY A 705 30.66 17.53 4.08
CA GLY A 705 30.38 16.47 3.10
C GLY A 705 28.99 16.63 2.49
N GLY A 706 28.64 15.74 1.57
CA GLY A 706 27.57 15.99 0.60
C GLY A 706 28.08 16.70 -0.65
N GLY A 707 27.30 16.67 -1.73
CA GLY A 707 27.68 17.24 -3.02
C GLY A 707 27.70 18.77 -3.00
N THR A 708 28.62 19.38 -3.76
CA THR A 708 28.72 20.85 -3.89
C THR A 708 27.76 21.46 -4.92
N GLY A 709 26.79 20.68 -5.39
CA GLY A 709 25.85 21.07 -6.46
C GLY A 709 24.61 21.81 -5.95
N THR A 710 24.03 22.62 -6.84
CA THR A 710 22.67 23.15 -6.66
C THR A 710 21.63 22.08 -7.01
N GLY A 711 20.61 21.93 -6.18
CA GLY A 711 19.55 20.92 -6.35
C GLY A 711 19.58 19.85 -5.27
N GLY A 712 18.96 18.70 -5.54
CA GLY A 712 18.88 17.59 -4.61
C GLY A 712 18.49 16.27 -5.28
N VAL A 713 18.46 15.22 -4.48
CA VAL A 713 18.14 13.85 -4.89
C VAL A 713 16.75 13.50 -4.39
N ASN A 714 15.82 13.19 -5.29
CA ASN A 714 14.54 12.61 -4.91
C ASN A 714 14.76 11.19 -4.36
N TYR A 715 14.29 10.95 -3.15
CA TYR A 715 14.39 9.67 -2.45
C TYR A 715 13.08 9.34 -1.71
N PHE A 716 12.94 8.09 -1.29
CA PHE A 716 11.95 7.68 -0.31
C PHE A 716 12.61 6.84 0.80
N ILE A 717 11.98 6.78 1.97
CA ILE A 717 12.30 5.79 3.01
C ILE A 717 10.99 5.09 3.36
N SER A 718 10.74 3.91 2.79
CA SER A 718 9.65 3.06 3.24
C SER A 718 10.08 2.31 4.49
N VAL A 719 9.19 2.19 5.47
CA VAL A 719 9.36 1.25 6.58
C VAL A 719 8.33 0.14 6.48
N LEU A 720 8.80 -1.10 6.49
CA LEU A 720 7.97 -2.29 6.64
C LEU A 720 8.18 -2.91 8.02
N ALA A 721 7.16 -3.52 8.61
CA ALA A 721 7.26 -4.25 9.86
C ALA A 721 6.61 -5.64 9.76
N LYS A 722 7.25 -6.67 10.32
CA LYS A 722 6.64 -7.98 10.60
C LYS A 722 5.83 -7.82 11.89
N SER A 723 4.53 -7.56 11.74
CA SER A 723 3.68 -7.03 12.80
C SER A 723 2.29 -7.63 12.78
N ALA A 724 1.70 -7.82 13.96
CA ALA A 724 0.34 -8.35 14.10
C ALA A 724 -0.74 -7.44 13.49
N VAL A 725 -0.53 -6.12 13.45
CA VAL A 725 -1.54 -5.14 13.00
C VAL A 725 -1.27 -4.69 11.56
N ARG A 726 -2.21 -5.03 10.66
CA ARG A 726 -2.16 -4.76 9.21
C ARG A 726 -3.34 -3.89 8.78
N LEU A 727 -3.06 -2.79 8.07
CA LEU A 727 -4.07 -1.98 7.39
C LEU A 727 -4.17 -2.46 5.93
N LYS A 728 -5.40 -2.65 5.41
CA LYS A 728 -5.68 -2.96 4.01
C LYS A 728 -6.63 -1.92 3.40
N PRO A 729 -6.51 -1.61 2.10
CA PRO A 729 -7.56 -0.90 1.37
C PRO A 729 -8.77 -1.82 1.13
N GLU A 730 -9.96 -1.23 1.02
CA GLU A 730 -11.17 -1.90 0.56
C GLU A 730 -11.74 -1.15 -0.67
N THR A 731 -12.12 -1.90 -1.70
CA THR A 731 -12.86 -1.37 -2.85
C THR A 731 -14.33 -1.20 -2.45
N TYR A 732 -14.85 0.03 -2.44
CA TYR A 732 -16.23 0.32 -2.04
C TYR A 732 -17.26 -0.06 -3.13
N THR A 733 -16.99 0.29 -4.39
CA THR A 733 -17.81 -0.05 -5.57
C THR A 733 -16.91 -0.55 -6.69
N ALA A 734 -17.45 -1.38 -7.60
CA ALA A 734 -16.69 -1.93 -8.72
C ALA A 734 -16.10 -0.87 -9.66
N ASN A 735 -16.87 0.19 -9.91
CA ASN A 735 -16.48 1.37 -10.66
C ASN A 735 -16.94 2.63 -9.89
N THR A 736 -16.22 3.73 -10.08
CA THR A 736 -16.64 5.09 -9.70
C THR A 736 -16.64 5.94 -10.96
N TYR A 737 -17.68 6.73 -11.18
CA TYR A 737 -17.81 7.58 -12.36
C TYR A 737 -17.65 9.07 -12.04
N VAL A 738 -17.37 9.87 -13.06
CA VAL A 738 -17.34 11.34 -12.96
C VAL A 738 -18.65 11.86 -12.36
N GLY A 739 -18.52 12.72 -11.35
CA GLY A 739 -19.63 13.35 -10.62
C GLY A 739 -20.15 12.57 -9.41
N GLU A 740 -19.64 11.36 -9.12
CA GLU A 740 -20.04 10.58 -7.94
C GLU A 740 -19.35 10.99 -6.64
N GLU A 741 -19.87 10.55 -5.50
CA GLU A 741 -19.14 10.61 -4.23
C GLU A 741 -17.97 9.62 -4.26
N LEU A 742 -16.80 10.04 -3.81
CA LEU A 742 -15.67 9.15 -3.59
C LEU A 742 -15.75 8.59 -2.16
N HIS A 743 -15.72 7.27 -2.02
CA HIS A 743 -15.76 6.57 -0.73
C HIS A 743 -14.42 5.85 -0.48
N PRO A 744 -13.41 6.54 0.08
CA PRO A 744 -12.19 5.89 0.58
C PRO A 744 -12.52 4.98 1.78
N SER A 745 -12.24 3.69 1.64
CA SER A 745 -12.42 2.67 2.69
C SER A 745 -11.11 1.93 2.95
N PHE A 746 -10.71 1.85 4.22
CA PHE A 746 -9.50 1.17 4.68
C PHE A 746 -9.77 0.46 5.99
N TYR A 747 -9.26 -0.74 6.22
CA TYR A 747 -9.66 -1.54 7.37
C TYR A 747 -8.53 -2.42 7.93
N ILE A 748 -8.71 -2.89 9.16
CA ILE A 748 -7.83 -3.89 9.79
C ILE A 748 -8.55 -5.24 9.75
N PRO A 749 -8.03 -6.28 9.07
CA PRO A 749 -8.68 -7.60 9.04
C PRO A 749 -8.72 -8.25 10.43
N ALA A 750 -9.76 -9.03 10.75
CA ALA A 750 -9.95 -9.59 12.09
C ALA A 750 -8.82 -10.51 12.63
N PRO A 751 -8.09 -11.28 11.81
CA PRO A 751 -6.89 -12.00 12.24
C PRO A 751 -5.75 -11.10 12.75
N HIS A 752 -5.81 -9.80 12.44
CA HIS A 752 -4.83 -8.77 12.79
C HIS A 752 -5.29 -7.85 13.94
N TRP A 753 -6.41 -8.17 14.59
CA TRP A 753 -6.89 -7.44 15.77
C TRP A 753 -6.16 -7.88 17.05
N PRO A 754 -5.68 -6.96 17.90
CA PRO A 754 -5.12 -7.32 19.20
C PRO A 754 -6.23 -7.65 20.22
N ASP A 755 -5.98 -8.62 21.11
CA ASP A 755 -6.94 -9.10 22.14
C ASP A 755 -7.57 -7.99 23.00
N CYS A 756 -6.87 -6.87 23.17
CA CYS A 756 -7.28 -5.74 24.00
C CYS A 756 -7.71 -4.50 23.18
N GLY A 757 -7.84 -4.63 21.86
CA GLY A 757 -8.24 -3.56 20.96
C GLY A 757 -7.30 -2.34 20.96
N PHE A 758 -7.85 -1.20 20.55
CA PHE A 758 -7.19 0.11 20.58
C PHE A 758 -8.01 1.08 21.44
N SER A 759 -7.35 1.78 22.36
CA SER A 759 -7.99 2.74 23.26
C SER A 759 -8.09 4.15 22.67
N GLN A 760 -7.29 4.47 21.64
CA GLN A 760 -7.43 5.68 20.84
C GLN A 760 -7.09 5.38 19.38
N VAL A 761 -7.91 5.87 18.45
CA VAL A 761 -7.71 5.76 17.01
C VAL A 761 -7.83 7.14 16.37
N SER A 762 -6.97 7.42 15.39
CA SER A 762 -7.02 8.62 14.56
C SER A 762 -6.66 8.25 13.12
N ALA A 763 -7.66 8.21 12.24
CA ALA A 763 -7.51 7.83 10.84
C ALA A 763 -7.69 9.03 9.91
N ASN A 764 -6.85 9.13 8.88
CA ASN A 764 -7.03 10.07 7.77
C ASN A 764 -6.61 9.45 6.44
N VAL A 765 -7.08 10.04 5.35
CA VAL A 765 -6.69 9.70 3.98
C VAL A 765 -6.25 10.95 3.24
N THR A 766 -5.09 10.88 2.59
CA THR A 766 -4.59 11.90 1.69
C THR A 766 -4.85 11.44 0.26
N ILE A 767 -5.61 12.23 -0.50
CA ILE A 767 -6.07 11.90 -1.85
C ILE A 767 -5.37 12.84 -2.83
N THR A 768 -4.67 12.26 -3.81
CA THR A 768 -4.13 12.97 -4.95
C THR A 768 -4.99 12.69 -6.17
N ARG A 769 -5.52 13.74 -6.81
CA ARG A 769 -6.46 13.64 -7.95
C ARG A 769 -6.07 14.54 -9.13
N PRO A 770 -6.46 14.20 -10.37
CA PRO A 770 -6.28 15.06 -11.53
C PRO A 770 -7.13 16.34 -11.47
N LEU A 771 -6.64 17.39 -12.13
CA LEU A 771 -7.32 18.69 -12.33
C LEU A 771 -7.81 18.89 -13.78
N SER A 772 -7.69 17.87 -14.63
CA SER A 772 -8.21 17.83 -16.00
C SER A 772 -8.51 16.39 -16.42
N SER A 773 -9.45 16.22 -17.35
CA SER A 773 -9.82 14.92 -17.95
C SER A 773 -8.66 14.32 -18.76
N LEU A 774 -8.56 12.99 -18.83
CA LEU A 774 -7.60 12.31 -19.71
C LEU A 774 -7.81 12.70 -21.18
N ALA A 775 -9.07 12.84 -21.61
CA ALA A 775 -9.42 13.21 -22.99
C ALA A 775 -8.97 14.63 -23.37
N ALA A 776 -8.81 15.54 -22.39
CA ALA A 776 -8.33 16.90 -22.63
C ALA A 776 -6.80 16.96 -22.90
N VAL A 777 -6.08 15.87 -22.62
CA VAL A 777 -4.61 15.77 -22.75
C VAL A 777 -4.19 14.88 -23.94
N GLN A 778 -5.13 14.20 -24.59
CA GLN A 778 -4.87 13.49 -25.85
C GLN A 778 -4.56 14.47 -26.99
N GLY A 779 -3.26 14.60 -27.30
CA GLY A 779 -2.80 15.09 -28.61
C GLY A 779 -3.08 14.07 -29.72
N ASP A 780 -2.69 14.39 -30.96
CA ASP A 780 -2.85 13.50 -32.13
C ASP A 780 -2.28 12.10 -31.81
N PRO A 781 -3.09 11.01 -31.89
CA PRO A 781 -2.70 9.65 -31.46
C PRO A 781 -1.59 8.99 -32.30
N LYS A 782 -0.86 9.77 -33.11
CA LYS A 782 0.30 9.34 -33.90
C LYS A 782 1.65 9.67 -33.25
N ASP A 783 1.65 10.40 -32.13
CA ASP A 783 2.88 10.84 -31.45
C ASP A 783 2.96 10.22 -30.04
N GLU A 784 3.13 8.89 -29.99
CA GLU A 784 3.22 8.10 -28.74
C GLU A 784 4.42 8.48 -27.85
N ASP A 785 5.41 9.17 -28.43
CA ASP A 785 6.62 9.69 -27.76
C ASP A 785 6.54 11.19 -27.42
N ALA A 786 5.47 11.89 -27.79
CA ALA A 786 5.25 13.25 -27.32
C ALA A 786 5.19 13.22 -25.77
N PRO A 787 5.91 14.12 -25.06
CA PRO A 787 5.80 14.20 -23.61
C PRO A 787 4.38 14.66 -23.25
N GLY A 788 3.50 13.68 -23.02
CA GLY A 788 2.09 13.90 -22.69
C GLY A 788 1.99 14.94 -21.59
N ALA A 789 1.19 15.98 -21.82
CA ALA A 789 1.15 17.12 -20.92
C ALA A 789 0.85 16.60 -19.50
N LYS A 790 1.77 16.88 -18.56
CA LYS A 790 1.67 16.33 -17.21
C LYS A 790 0.36 16.84 -16.61
N ILE A 791 -0.61 15.94 -16.42
CA ILE A 791 -1.89 16.25 -15.80
C ILE A 791 -1.61 16.87 -14.45
N GLU A 792 -2.01 18.13 -14.26
CA GLU A 792 -1.87 18.79 -12.97
C GLU A 792 -2.73 18.04 -11.95
N THR A 793 -2.19 17.88 -10.74
CA THR A 793 -2.85 17.18 -9.64
C THR A 793 -2.94 18.07 -8.41
N GLU A 794 -4.00 17.90 -7.63
CA GLU A 794 -4.06 18.43 -6.26
C GLU A 794 -4.01 17.28 -5.24
N THR A 795 -3.46 17.56 -4.07
CA THR A 795 -3.38 16.63 -2.94
C THR A 795 -4.11 17.23 -1.74
N ARG A 796 -5.07 16.50 -1.15
CA ARG A 796 -5.88 16.96 0.00
C ARG A 796 -6.10 15.84 1.01
N THR A 797 -6.10 16.18 2.29
CA THR A 797 -6.28 15.22 3.39
C THR A 797 -7.68 15.35 4.02
N PHE A 798 -8.31 14.21 4.31
CA PHE A 798 -9.63 14.05 4.90
C PHE A 798 -9.57 13.10 6.10
N ALA A 799 -10.45 13.26 7.09
CA ALA A 799 -10.56 12.32 8.20
C ALA A 799 -11.36 11.08 7.77
N LEU A 800 -10.96 9.91 8.26
CA LEU A 800 -11.73 8.66 8.16
C LEU A 800 -12.35 8.32 9.53
N ARG A 801 -13.44 7.56 9.56
CA ARG A 801 -14.25 7.27 10.76
C ARG A 801 -14.61 5.79 10.89
N ASP A 802 -14.79 5.37 12.14
CA ASP A 802 -15.19 4.04 12.65
C ASP A 802 -16.20 4.28 13.83
N ASP A 803 -17.11 5.25 13.63
CA ASP A 803 -18.06 5.78 14.62
C ASP A 803 -19.53 5.76 14.14
N GLY A 804 -19.80 5.18 12.97
CA GLY A 804 -21.09 5.14 12.29
C GLY A 804 -21.53 6.48 11.67
N SER A 805 -20.61 7.44 11.49
CA SER A 805 -20.90 8.77 10.96
C SER A 805 -20.01 9.18 9.77
N GLY A 806 -20.42 10.22 9.04
CA GLY A 806 -19.60 10.81 7.96
C GLY A 806 -19.38 9.93 6.72
N GLY A 807 -20.15 8.85 6.56
CA GLY A 807 -20.06 7.90 5.44
C GLY A 807 -19.69 6.48 5.87
N ASP A 808 -19.22 6.32 7.11
CA ASP A 808 -18.94 5.02 7.72
C ASP A 808 -20.17 4.11 7.81
N ARG A 809 -20.01 2.86 7.35
CA ARG A 809 -21.07 1.84 7.27
C ARG A 809 -21.41 1.21 8.63
N ALA A 810 -20.48 1.11 9.59
CA ALA A 810 -20.76 0.54 10.92
C ALA A 810 -19.75 0.97 11.99
N ALA A 811 -20.23 1.30 13.18
CA ALA A 811 -19.39 1.79 14.27
C ALA A 811 -18.62 0.67 15.01
N GLY A 812 -17.31 0.83 15.15
CA GLY A 812 -16.43 -0.03 15.93
C GLY A 812 -16.05 -1.35 15.25
N ASP A 813 -16.20 -1.45 13.93
CA ASP A 813 -15.87 -2.65 13.14
C ASP A 813 -14.44 -2.63 12.55
N HIS A 814 -13.69 -1.55 12.80
CA HIS A 814 -12.32 -1.31 12.33
C HIS A 814 -12.20 -1.08 10.82
N HIS A 815 -13.31 -0.72 10.15
CA HIS A 815 -13.30 -0.03 8.87
C HIS A 815 -13.24 1.49 9.12
N PHE A 816 -12.36 2.15 8.40
CA PHE A 816 -12.11 3.59 8.45
C PHE A 816 -12.55 4.19 7.12
N GLU A 817 -13.69 4.86 7.13
CA GLU A 817 -14.36 5.33 5.90
C GLU A 817 -14.71 6.82 5.93
N ALA A 818 -15.01 7.38 4.76
CA ALA A 818 -15.63 8.70 4.62
C ALA A 818 -16.39 8.80 3.28
N SER A 819 -17.51 9.52 3.24
CA SER A 819 -18.11 9.97 1.97
C SER A 819 -17.58 11.34 1.58
N LEU A 820 -17.02 11.46 0.36
CA LEU A 820 -16.39 12.68 -0.14
C LEU A 820 -17.01 13.13 -1.47
N ALA A 821 -18.05 13.97 -1.39
CA ALA A 821 -18.69 14.58 -2.55
C ALA A 821 -17.80 15.59 -3.29
N GLY A 822 -17.97 15.69 -4.62
CA GLY A 822 -17.32 16.71 -5.46
C GLY A 822 -15.83 16.49 -5.76
N LEU A 823 -15.27 15.34 -5.37
CA LEU A 823 -13.87 14.99 -5.70
C LEU A 823 -13.70 14.44 -7.12
N THR A 824 -14.67 13.71 -7.65
CA THR A 824 -14.64 12.98 -8.93
C THR A 824 -14.93 13.86 -10.17
N ARG A 825 -14.52 15.14 -10.17
CA ARG A 825 -14.86 16.08 -11.26
C ARG A 825 -14.23 15.69 -12.61
N PHE A 826 -13.11 14.98 -12.58
CA PHE A 826 -12.38 14.54 -13.75
C PHE A 826 -12.15 13.03 -13.67
N ASP A 827 -12.19 12.38 -14.83
CA ASP A 827 -11.77 11.00 -15.01
C ASP A 827 -10.25 10.84 -14.87
N GLY A 828 -9.81 9.62 -14.58
CA GLY A 828 -8.41 9.25 -14.42
C GLY A 828 -8.10 8.64 -13.05
N GLU A 829 -6.81 8.54 -12.75
CA GLU A 829 -6.28 7.83 -11.59
C GLU A 829 -6.31 8.71 -10.32
N TYR A 830 -6.91 8.20 -9.24
CA TYR A 830 -6.98 8.82 -7.92
C TYR A 830 -6.14 7.97 -6.96
N LYS A 831 -5.06 8.56 -6.42
CA LYS A 831 -4.17 7.91 -5.45
C LYS A 831 -4.59 8.26 -4.03
N LEU A 832 -5.00 7.28 -3.24
CA LEU A 832 -5.42 7.41 -1.85
C LEU A 832 -4.31 6.85 -0.95
N HIS A 833 -3.82 7.63 0.01
CA HIS A 833 -2.85 7.21 1.03
C HIS A 833 -3.49 7.38 2.42
N ALA A 834 -3.89 6.27 3.03
CA ALA A 834 -4.44 6.25 4.38
C ALA A 834 -3.32 6.17 5.42
N ARG A 835 -3.53 6.88 6.53
CA ARG A 835 -2.64 6.89 7.69
C ARG A 835 -3.46 6.80 8.96
N VAL A 836 -3.32 5.67 9.66
CA VAL A 836 -4.07 5.35 10.87
C VAL A 836 -3.12 5.27 12.05
N ARG A 837 -3.31 6.15 13.04
CA ARG A 837 -2.63 6.08 14.34
C ARG A 837 -3.50 5.29 15.30
N LEU A 838 -2.94 4.22 15.86
CA LEU A 838 -3.60 3.28 16.75
C LEU A 838 -2.83 3.26 18.07
N CYS A 839 -3.50 3.46 19.19
CA CYS A 839 -2.86 3.50 20.51
C CYS A 839 -3.55 2.59 21.51
N ASN A 840 -2.79 2.08 22.48
CA ASN A 840 -3.27 1.22 23.55
C ASN A 840 -2.67 1.67 24.89
N GLN A 841 -3.47 1.68 25.96
CA GLN A 841 -3.02 1.96 27.32
C GLN A 841 -2.64 0.66 28.02
N ARG A 842 -1.34 0.38 28.15
CA ARG A 842 -0.86 -0.71 29.01
C ARG A 842 -1.12 -0.37 30.48
N ALA A 843 -1.18 -1.39 31.34
CA ALA A 843 -1.54 -1.30 32.76
C ALA A 843 -0.74 -0.29 33.62
N CYS A 844 0.39 0.23 33.12
CA CYS A 844 1.20 1.26 33.78
C CYS A 844 0.84 2.70 33.37
N GLY A 845 -0.27 2.93 32.66
CA GLY A 845 -0.75 4.27 32.27
C GLY A 845 -0.01 4.92 31.10
N ARG A 846 0.99 4.25 30.52
CA ARG A 846 1.67 4.66 29.28
C ARG A 846 0.79 4.30 28.08
N LEU A 847 0.50 5.30 27.25
CA LEU A 847 -0.14 5.14 25.96
C LEU A 847 0.94 4.85 24.91
N ASP A 848 1.06 3.59 24.51
CA ASP A 848 1.93 3.19 23.40
C ASP A 848 1.12 3.28 22.09
N CYS A 849 1.71 3.87 21.04
CA CYS A 849 1.04 4.10 19.76
C CYS A 849 1.85 3.53 18.60
N ILE A 850 1.16 2.99 17.61
CA ILE A 850 1.70 2.67 16.28
C ILE A 850 1.03 3.55 15.22
N VAL A 851 1.70 3.67 14.07
CA VAL A 851 1.10 4.19 12.83
C VAL A 851 1.13 3.07 11.80
N ARG A 852 0.05 2.95 11.02
CA ARG A 852 -0.03 2.08 9.85
C ARG A 852 -0.49 2.90 8.66
N GLU A 853 0.09 2.62 7.50
CA GLU A 853 -0.19 3.30 6.25
C GLU A 853 -0.59 2.27 5.18
N ALA A 854 -1.49 2.66 4.29
CA ALA A 854 -1.93 1.83 3.17
C ALA A 854 -2.27 2.73 1.98
N GLU A 855 -1.93 2.29 0.78
CA GLU A 855 -2.31 2.98 -0.46
C GLU A 855 -3.39 2.23 -1.22
N HIS A 856 -4.23 2.97 -1.94
CA HIS A 856 -5.24 2.47 -2.87
C HIS A 856 -5.25 3.35 -4.11
N VAL A 857 -5.29 2.75 -5.29
CA VAL A 857 -5.44 3.45 -6.57
C VAL A 857 -6.82 3.15 -7.14
N LEU A 858 -7.64 4.18 -7.32
CA LEU A 858 -8.98 4.11 -7.88
C LEU A 858 -9.03 4.83 -9.23
N ASP A 859 -9.60 4.21 -10.26
CA ASP A 859 -9.93 4.93 -11.50
C ASP A 859 -11.33 5.54 -11.41
N VAL A 860 -11.42 6.84 -11.63
CA VAL A 860 -12.70 7.50 -11.93
C VAL A 860 -12.92 7.43 -13.44
N LEU A 861 -14.00 6.79 -13.86
CA LEU A 861 -14.34 6.59 -15.27
C LEU A 861 -15.22 7.74 -15.79
N PRO A 862 -15.12 8.14 -17.07
CA PRO A 862 -16.03 9.11 -17.65
C PRO A 862 -17.47 8.58 -17.65
N ARG A 863 -18.44 9.47 -17.41
CA ARG A 863 -19.86 9.11 -17.33
C ARG A 863 -20.57 9.42 -18.64
N ALA A 864 -21.19 8.41 -19.26
CA ALA A 864 -22.05 8.63 -20.41
C ALA A 864 -23.41 9.21 -19.97
N SER A 865 -23.80 10.34 -20.56
CA SER A 865 -25.15 10.90 -20.47
C SER A 865 -26.12 10.14 -21.36
N ARG A 866 -27.22 9.67 -20.77
CA ARG A 866 -28.36 9.07 -21.47
C ARG A 866 -28.95 9.99 -22.54
N GLU A 867 -28.96 11.29 -22.31
CA GLU A 867 -29.57 12.27 -23.22
C GLU A 867 -28.67 12.70 -24.37
N LYS A 868 -27.35 12.70 -24.17
CA LYS A 868 -26.38 13.13 -25.19
C LYS A 868 -25.83 11.98 -26.03
N THR A 869 -25.77 10.77 -25.47
CA THR A 869 -25.29 9.57 -26.18
C THR A 869 -26.09 9.36 -27.46
N LYS A 870 -25.39 9.21 -28.60
CA LYS A 870 -26.04 9.03 -29.90
C LYS A 870 -26.19 7.56 -30.20
N VAL A 871 -27.38 7.14 -30.62
CA VAL A 871 -27.63 5.78 -31.11
C VAL A 871 -28.21 5.83 -32.52
N ARG A 872 -27.81 4.90 -33.38
CA ARG A 872 -28.36 4.69 -34.72
C ARG A 872 -28.58 3.20 -34.96
N VAL A 873 -29.78 2.82 -35.34
CA VAL A 873 -30.10 1.44 -35.75
C VAL A 873 -30.02 1.35 -37.28
N ARG A 874 -29.35 0.32 -37.80
CA ARG A 874 -29.33 -0.02 -39.22
C ARG A 874 -29.77 -1.46 -39.39
N ALA A 875 -30.97 -1.68 -39.92
CA ALA A 875 -31.43 -3.00 -40.34
C ALA A 875 -30.46 -3.61 -41.37
N LEU A 876 -30.29 -4.93 -41.30
CA LEU A 876 -29.52 -5.72 -42.25
C LEU A 876 -30.49 -6.57 -43.09
N ASP A 877 -30.17 -6.78 -44.36
CA ASP A 877 -31.02 -7.56 -45.27
C ASP A 877 -31.18 -9.01 -44.79
N ARG A 878 -32.35 -9.62 -45.03
CA ARG A 878 -32.66 -11.01 -44.65
C ARG A 878 -31.73 -12.00 -45.35
N GLU A 879 -30.63 -12.38 -44.71
CA GLU A 879 -29.97 -13.65 -45.02
C GLU A 879 -30.94 -14.79 -44.69
N LYS A 880 -31.31 -15.59 -45.71
CA LYS A 880 -32.22 -16.73 -45.55
C LYS A 880 -31.57 -17.84 -44.74
N ARG A 881 -31.67 -17.75 -43.41
CA ARG A 881 -31.55 -18.93 -42.55
C ARG A 881 -32.89 -19.67 -42.58
N THR A 882 -32.87 -20.93 -42.96
CA THR A 882 -34.03 -21.80 -42.82
C THR A 882 -34.18 -22.17 -41.34
N ASP A 883 -35.30 -21.74 -40.75
CA ASP A 883 -36.00 -22.28 -39.57
C ASP A 883 -36.26 -21.33 -38.37
N ASP A 884 -35.81 -20.07 -38.40
CA ASP A 884 -36.18 -19.04 -37.38
C ASP A 884 -36.57 -17.69 -38.03
N ASP A 885 -37.73 -17.12 -37.69
CA ASP A 885 -38.24 -15.81 -38.16
C ASP A 885 -37.57 -14.60 -37.46
N MET A 886 -36.23 -14.58 -37.48
CA MET A 886 -35.42 -13.54 -36.83
C MET A 886 -34.91 -12.50 -37.85
N ALA A 887 -35.18 -11.23 -37.58
CA ALA A 887 -34.54 -10.08 -38.24
C ALA A 887 -33.17 -9.80 -37.62
N ARG A 888 -32.30 -9.06 -38.34
CA ARG A 888 -30.97 -8.63 -37.85
C ARG A 888 -30.77 -7.13 -38.04
N ALA A 889 -30.11 -6.48 -37.10
CA ALA A 889 -29.74 -5.07 -37.16
C ALA A 889 -28.34 -4.83 -36.56
N LYS A 890 -27.72 -3.73 -36.98
CA LYS A 890 -26.49 -3.18 -36.40
C LYS A 890 -26.85 -1.91 -35.63
N VAL A 891 -26.64 -1.92 -34.31
CA VAL A 891 -26.87 -0.77 -33.41
C VAL A 891 -25.54 -0.07 -33.19
N LEU A 892 -25.40 1.14 -33.72
CA LEU A 892 -24.22 1.99 -33.57
C LEU A 892 -24.44 2.96 -32.41
N ILE A 893 -23.50 2.99 -31.47
CA ILE A 893 -23.58 3.74 -30.21
C ILE A 893 -22.37 4.67 -30.12
N THR A 894 -22.57 5.96 -29.84
CA THR A 894 -21.50 6.93 -29.57
C THR A 894 -21.73 7.55 -28.18
N PRO A 895 -21.11 6.99 -27.12
CA PRO A 895 -21.20 7.50 -25.75
C PRO A 895 -20.73 8.95 -25.68
N ARG A 896 -21.48 9.78 -24.96
CA ARG A 896 -21.14 11.20 -24.75
C ARG A 896 -21.38 11.62 -23.32
N ASP A 897 -20.57 12.54 -22.80
CA ASP A 897 -20.75 13.13 -21.46
C ASP A 897 -21.95 14.12 -21.42
N GLU A 898 -22.14 14.83 -20.30
CA GLU A 898 -23.24 15.78 -20.10
C GLU A 898 -23.09 17.03 -21.00
N GLU A 899 -21.85 17.45 -21.26
CA GLU A 899 -21.46 18.50 -22.20
C GLU A 899 -21.65 18.09 -23.68
N GLY A 900 -21.72 16.80 -23.96
CA GLY A 900 -21.93 16.22 -25.29
C GLY A 900 -20.65 15.90 -26.07
N VAL A 901 -19.49 15.91 -25.43
CA VAL A 901 -18.19 15.43 -25.96
C VAL A 901 -18.22 13.90 -26.08
N SER A 902 -17.57 13.34 -27.09
CA SER A 902 -17.47 11.87 -27.25
C SER A 902 -16.56 11.32 -26.16
N LEU A 903 -16.93 10.22 -25.50
CA LEU A 903 -16.04 9.57 -24.53
C LEU A 903 -14.82 8.93 -25.20
N GLY A 904 -14.86 8.73 -26.52
CA GLY A 904 -13.78 8.11 -27.27
C GLY A 904 -13.80 6.58 -27.20
N TYR A 905 -12.63 5.99 -27.35
CA TYR A 905 -12.41 4.55 -27.46
C TYR A 905 -11.83 3.95 -26.16
N GLY A 906 -11.87 2.64 -26.02
CA GLY A 906 -11.35 1.89 -24.88
C GLY A 906 -12.35 1.62 -23.76
N TYR A 907 -13.65 1.90 -23.96
CA TYR A 907 -14.71 1.72 -22.96
C TYR A 907 -15.65 0.54 -23.26
N MET A 908 -15.24 -0.40 -24.12
CA MET A 908 -16.09 -1.52 -24.54
C MET A 908 -16.49 -2.44 -23.36
N GLU A 909 -15.59 -2.69 -22.40
CA GLU A 909 -15.90 -3.49 -21.21
C GLU A 909 -16.85 -2.74 -20.23
N GLN A 910 -16.90 -1.41 -20.33
CA GLN A 910 -17.70 -0.53 -19.50
C GLN A 910 -19.06 -0.20 -20.14
N LEU A 911 -19.30 -0.56 -21.40
CA LEU A 911 -20.56 -0.30 -22.12
C LEU A 911 -21.39 -1.59 -22.24
N VAL A 912 -22.38 -1.74 -21.37
CA VAL A 912 -23.27 -2.90 -21.32
C VAL A 912 -24.39 -2.76 -22.35
N VAL A 913 -24.46 -3.70 -23.28
CA VAL A 913 -25.57 -3.87 -24.23
C VAL A 913 -26.28 -5.19 -23.95
N ARG A 914 -27.57 -5.14 -23.58
CA ARG A 914 -28.41 -6.34 -23.37
C ARG A 914 -29.65 -6.30 -24.25
N GLY A 915 -29.97 -7.41 -24.90
CA GLY A 915 -31.22 -7.54 -25.66
C GLY A 915 -32.44 -7.69 -24.75
N ILE A 916 -33.58 -7.15 -25.18
CA ILE A 916 -34.88 -7.29 -24.51
C ILE A 916 -35.94 -7.85 -25.47
N CYS A 917 -37.02 -8.39 -24.91
CA CYS A 917 -38.18 -8.94 -25.61
C CYS A 917 -37.82 -9.88 -26.78
N GLY A 918 -36.95 -10.88 -26.52
CA GLY A 918 -36.50 -11.87 -27.51
C GLY A 918 -35.28 -11.46 -28.34
N THR A 919 -34.76 -10.25 -28.16
CA THR A 919 -33.53 -9.79 -28.83
C THR A 919 -32.29 -10.50 -28.25
N VAL A 920 -31.41 -10.97 -29.13
CA VAL A 920 -30.10 -11.56 -28.81
C VAL A 920 -29.00 -10.66 -29.37
N VAL A 921 -27.96 -10.40 -28.57
CA VAL A 921 -26.75 -9.71 -29.02
C VAL A 921 -25.77 -10.77 -29.55
N GLU A 922 -25.47 -10.72 -30.85
CA GLU A 922 -24.63 -11.69 -31.56
C GLU A 922 -23.14 -11.35 -31.45
N SER A 923 -22.80 -10.07 -31.62
CA SER A 923 -21.45 -9.54 -31.38
C SER A 923 -21.50 -8.11 -30.85
N PHE A 924 -20.44 -7.70 -30.18
CA PHE A 924 -20.22 -6.32 -29.75
C PHE A 924 -18.77 -5.92 -30.05
N GLU A 925 -18.59 -4.83 -30.78
CA GLU A 925 -17.34 -4.42 -31.41
C GLU A 925 -17.11 -2.92 -31.27
N GLU A 926 -15.85 -2.52 -31.19
CA GLU A 926 -15.39 -1.13 -31.15
C GLU A 926 -14.77 -0.73 -32.51
N HIS A 927 -15.09 0.47 -33.02
CA HIS A 927 -14.56 0.96 -34.30
C HIS A 927 -13.53 2.07 -34.09
N GLU A 928 -12.24 1.69 -34.00
CA GLU A 928 -11.11 2.60 -33.78
C GLU A 928 -11.05 3.76 -34.79
N ASN A 929 -11.47 3.54 -36.03
CA ASN A 929 -11.47 4.55 -37.10
C ASN A 929 -12.63 5.56 -37.02
N GLU A 930 -13.60 5.39 -36.10
CA GLU A 930 -14.83 6.17 -36.02
C GLU A 930 -15.05 6.83 -34.64
N ALA A 931 -14.09 7.61 -34.13
CA ALA A 931 -14.29 8.61 -33.06
C ALA A 931 -15.09 8.17 -31.80
N GLY A 932 -14.90 6.92 -31.34
CA GLY A 932 -15.62 6.34 -30.20
C GLY A 932 -17.00 5.77 -30.54
N VAL A 933 -17.16 5.19 -31.74
CA VAL A 933 -18.37 4.45 -32.13
C VAL A 933 -18.21 2.97 -31.80
N TYR A 934 -19.18 2.44 -31.04
CA TYR A 934 -19.35 1.03 -30.73
C TYR A 934 -20.49 0.45 -31.56
N SER A 935 -20.49 -0.86 -31.73
CA SER A 935 -21.40 -1.58 -32.61
C SER A 935 -21.88 -2.87 -31.97
N ALA A 936 -23.17 -2.98 -31.68
CA ALA A 936 -23.81 -4.25 -31.37
C ALA A 936 -24.49 -4.83 -32.62
N LEU A 937 -24.15 -6.06 -33.00
CA LEU A 937 -24.89 -6.85 -33.97
C LEU A 937 -25.96 -7.64 -33.22
N VAL A 938 -27.23 -7.52 -33.63
CA VAL A 938 -28.37 -8.07 -32.89
C VAL A 938 -29.33 -8.81 -33.81
N SER A 939 -29.93 -9.88 -33.29
CA SER A 939 -31.04 -10.61 -33.93
C SER A 939 -32.29 -10.56 -33.05
N TYR A 940 -33.46 -10.41 -33.65
CA TYR A 940 -34.72 -10.17 -32.93
C TYR A 940 -35.94 -10.72 -33.70
N PRO A 941 -37.07 -11.04 -33.04
CA PRO A 941 -38.27 -11.55 -33.70
C PRO A 941 -38.82 -10.55 -34.74
N ALA A 942 -39.08 -11.01 -35.96
CA ALA A 942 -39.44 -10.12 -37.08
C ALA A 942 -40.89 -9.59 -37.05
N GLU A 943 -41.78 -10.20 -36.28
CA GLU A 943 -43.18 -9.76 -36.12
C GLU A 943 -43.63 -9.83 -34.65
N GLY A 944 -44.52 -8.90 -34.25
CA GLY A 944 -45.17 -8.91 -32.95
C GLY A 944 -46.16 -10.06 -32.82
N GLY A 945 -45.65 -11.24 -32.50
CA GLY A 945 -46.43 -12.49 -32.50
C GLY A 945 -47.64 -12.43 -31.57
N SER A 946 -48.85 -12.45 -32.16
CA SER A 946 -50.12 -12.58 -31.45
C SER A 946 -50.38 -14.02 -30.97
N GLY A 947 -49.36 -14.67 -30.41
CA GLY A 947 -49.41 -16.01 -29.84
C GLY A 947 -49.70 -15.96 -28.34
N GLU A 948 -50.71 -16.72 -27.90
CA GLU A 948 -51.15 -16.72 -26.50
C GLU A 948 -50.07 -17.21 -25.52
N SER A 949 -49.29 -16.30 -24.95
CA SER A 949 -48.59 -16.52 -23.69
C SER A 949 -48.85 -15.35 -22.73
N LYS A 950 -49.84 -15.54 -21.85
CA LYS A 950 -50.19 -14.57 -20.80
C LYS A 950 -49.15 -14.57 -19.67
N HIS A 951 -47.92 -14.11 -19.94
CA HIS A 951 -46.97 -13.61 -18.92
C HIS A 951 -45.73 -12.94 -19.57
N SER A 952 -45.81 -11.66 -19.94
CA SER A 952 -44.73 -10.66 -19.72
C SER A 952 -45.15 -9.28 -20.23
N SER A 953 -44.59 -8.23 -19.64
CA SER A 953 -44.87 -6.81 -19.94
C SER A 953 -43.95 -6.24 -21.03
N CYS A 954 -43.71 -7.00 -22.10
CA CYS A 954 -42.68 -6.71 -23.11
C CYS A 954 -43.34 -6.37 -24.46
N GLU A 955 -43.46 -5.07 -24.79
CA GLU A 955 -44.23 -4.64 -25.98
C GLU A 955 -43.41 -4.53 -27.28
N ARG A 956 -42.07 -4.42 -27.22
CA ARG A 956 -41.20 -4.25 -28.42
C ARG A 956 -39.82 -4.88 -28.27
N ALA A 957 -39.30 -5.45 -29.35
CA ALA A 957 -37.89 -5.84 -29.48
C ALA A 957 -36.98 -4.61 -29.40
N GLY A 958 -35.80 -4.78 -28.78
CA GLY A 958 -34.91 -3.67 -28.48
C GLY A 958 -33.60 -4.10 -27.81
N VAL A 959 -32.70 -3.15 -27.64
CA VAL A 959 -31.55 -3.28 -26.72
C VAL A 959 -31.59 -2.22 -25.64
N VAL A 960 -31.08 -2.59 -24.47
CA VAL A 960 -30.82 -1.71 -23.34
C VAL A 960 -29.32 -1.44 -23.29
N VAL A 961 -28.93 -0.17 -23.34
CA VAL A 961 -27.53 0.28 -23.34
C VAL A 961 -27.27 1.14 -22.10
N HIS A 962 -26.22 0.84 -21.35
CA HIS A 962 -25.82 1.59 -20.15
C HIS A 962 -24.33 1.42 -19.84
N MET A 963 -23.78 2.30 -19.00
CA MET A 963 -22.48 2.05 -18.39
C MET A 963 -22.58 0.90 -17.37
N PHE A 964 -21.52 0.11 -17.22
CA PHE A 964 -21.46 -1.00 -16.27
C PHE A 964 -21.73 -0.53 -14.83
N GLY A 965 -22.59 -1.22 -14.09
CA GLY A 965 -23.04 -0.75 -12.77
C GLY A 965 -23.91 0.51 -12.81
N ARG A 966 -24.47 0.89 -13.97
CA ARG A 966 -25.42 2.00 -14.11
C ARG A 966 -26.74 1.60 -14.79
N PRO A 967 -27.42 0.49 -14.42
CA PRO A 967 -28.65 0.08 -15.08
C PRO A 967 -29.78 1.12 -14.98
N ARG A 968 -29.72 2.04 -14.01
CA ARG A 968 -30.67 3.16 -13.85
C ARG A 968 -30.48 4.28 -14.87
N ASP A 969 -29.27 4.45 -15.40
CA ASP A 969 -28.95 5.45 -16.44
C ASP A 969 -29.24 4.91 -17.86
N ALA A 970 -29.85 3.72 -17.98
CA ALA A 970 -29.97 3.03 -19.24
C ALA A 970 -30.88 3.72 -20.27
N MET A 971 -30.45 3.65 -21.53
CA MET A 971 -31.26 3.98 -22.70
C MET A 971 -31.85 2.69 -23.29
N VAL A 972 -33.15 2.73 -23.62
CA VAL A 972 -33.82 1.68 -24.40
C VAL A 972 -33.82 2.10 -25.85
N VAL A 973 -33.46 1.17 -26.74
CA VAL A 973 -33.33 1.37 -28.19
C VAL A 973 -34.22 0.35 -28.88
N ASP A 974 -35.35 0.81 -29.42
CA ASP A 974 -36.26 0.00 -30.24
C ASP A 974 -35.56 -0.43 -31.57
N LEU A 975 -35.91 -1.61 -32.09
CA LEU A 975 -35.33 -2.23 -33.30
C LEU A 975 -36.34 -2.41 -34.46
#